data_AF-A0A8X8AQN9-F1
#
_entry.id   AF-A0A8X8AQN9-F1
#
_cell.length_a   1.000
_cell.length_b   1.000
_cell.length_c   1.000
_cell.angle_alpha   90.00
_cell.angle_beta   90.00
_cell.angle_gamma   90.00
#
_symmetry.space_group_name_H-M   'P 1'
#
loop_
_entity.id
_entity.type
_entity.pdbx_description
1 polymer ?
#
loop_
_entity_poly.entity_id
_entity_poly.type
_entity_poly.pdbx_seq_one_letter_code
_entity_poly.pdbx_strand_id
1 'polypeptide(L)'
;MSAVSLIERQLVKGNQLMSLLPRPIETLPRLNYLLKRCANSSYLKTGESIHAHLIVRNLSSRPEDAWLINSLINVYIKHGKALRARKLFDSMPERNVVSWCTLMKGYQDSGFDSEVLNLFKSMVFSGESQPNEFVATVVIKSCSSSGTIEQGKQCHGCFLKRGLTSHDYVRNTLLYMYSSCSGTRDAIRVLDDLPRCDLLAFNSALSGYLEHGGALEDGLYVLRKMAIEDLVWDEVTYMSSLKLCSSLRDLNMARQIHSRMVRLGFQCGDDVNISGALINTYGKCGKPLYAQRVYDGSTHAQNIVLNTSIMDAYFQSKSYEEALNLFAKMGNRDVPPNEFTFAVLLNSIAELSLLKHGGLLHGLVVKSGFRSHVMVGNALVNMYAKSGSIEDAWKAFSGMKIRNIVTWNAMICGFSHHGLGKEALEVFEEMMVAGEFPNRITFIGVLHACCHMGFVEQGHYYFNHLMKRYSVQPDLQHYTCVVGLLSKAGLFEEVESFMREAPIQWDVVAWRALLNACYVRRNYTLGKKVAEYAMETYPNDSGIYILLSNIHATSKEWDGVARVRSLMKERRVKKEPGVSWISIRNQTHMFLSEDNQHSEIVLIYAKVKEVLSKIRTLGYSPDVAGGYHDVDEEQSESNLSYHSEKLAVAYGLMKTTENSPLYVTKNVRICDDCHSAIKLISRLSNRLIVVRDSNRFHHFQDGQCSCCDYW
;
A
#
# COMPACT_ATOMS: atom_id res chain seq x y z
N MET A 1 36.98 30.35 -29.47
CA MET A 1 35.90 29.83 -30.34
C MET A 1 36.36 29.96 -31.78
N SER A 2 36.90 28.88 -32.36
CA SER A 2 37.44 28.88 -33.73
C SER A 2 36.34 28.63 -34.76
N ALA A 3 36.52 29.14 -35.97
CA ALA A 3 35.58 29.07 -37.11
C ALA A 3 35.12 27.63 -37.49
N VAL A 4 35.77 26.60 -36.94
CA VAL A 4 35.39 25.18 -37.05
C VAL A 4 34.03 24.90 -36.37
N SER A 5 33.69 25.58 -35.27
CA SER A 5 32.47 25.30 -34.50
C SER A 5 31.18 25.79 -35.17
N LEU A 6 31.28 26.74 -36.12
CA LEU A 6 30.12 27.31 -36.81
C LEU A 6 29.72 26.48 -38.04
N ILE A 7 30.71 25.91 -38.75
CA ILE A 7 30.50 25.00 -39.88
C ILE A 7 29.93 23.66 -39.37
N GLU A 8 30.43 23.17 -38.23
CA GLU A 8 29.90 21.96 -37.58
C GLU A 8 28.46 22.12 -37.07
N ARG A 9 28.03 23.34 -36.68
CA ARG A 9 26.64 23.59 -36.24
C ARG A 9 25.65 23.71 -37.39
N GLN A 10 26.06 24.14 -38.58
CA GLN A 10 25.19 24.18 -39.76
C GLN A 10 25.04 22.82 -40.46
N LEU A 11 26.04 21.93 -40.36
CA LEU A 11 26.01 20.58 -40.93
C LEU A 11 25.09 19.58 -40.18
N VAL A 12 24.57 19.97 -39.00
CA VAL A 12 23.73 19.12 -38.13
C VAL A 12 22.23 19.21 -38.47
N LYS A 13 21.81 20.14 -39.34
CA LYS A 13 20.38 20.40 -39.62
C LYS A 13 19.78 19.65 -40.82
N GLY A 14 20.56 18.85 -41.56
CA GLY A 14 20.02 17.99 -42.60
C GLY A 14 20.82 16.71 -42.73
N ASN A 15 20.16 15.61 -43.07
CA ASN A 15 20.66 14.26 -43.32
C ASN A 15 21.80 14.14 -44.39
N GLN A 16 22.80 15.02 -44.39
CA GLN A 16 23.93 15.07 -45.33
C GLN A 16 25.25 14.69 -44.66
N LEU A 17 25.26 13.64 -43.82
CA LEU A 17 26.50 12.98 -43.39
C LEU A 17 27.02 11.96 -44.43
N MET A 18 26.25 11.68 -45.49
CA MET A 18 26.66 10.82 -46.60
C MET A 18 27.84 11.37 -47.41
N SER A 19 28.08 12.69 -47.40
CA SER A 19 29.19 13.34 -48.12
C SER A 19 30.54 13.25 -47.41
N LEU A 20 30.62 12.61 -46.23
CA LEU A 20 31.81 12.57 -45.37
C LEU A 20 32.52 11.21 -45.29
N LEU A 21 32.17 10.23 -46.12
CA LEU A 21 32.91 8.96 -46.19
C LEU A 21 34.28 9.19 -46.86
N PRO A 22 35.42 9.12 -46.14
CA PRO A 22 36.72 9.47 -46.71
C PRO A 22 37.28 8.34 -47.59
N ARG A 23 38.06 8.69 -48.62
CA ARG A 23 39.01 7.78 -49.30
C ARG A 23 40.44 8.01 -48.72
N PRO A 24 41.36 7.07 -48.89
CA PRO A 24 41.69 5.99 -47.96
C PRO A 24 42.94 6.31 -47.08
N ILE A 25 43.04 5.62 -45.92
CA ILE A 25 44.23 5.40 -45.06
C ILE A 25 44.32 6.19 -43.72
N GLU A 26 43.46 7.17 -43.43
CA GLU A 26 43.34 7.79 -42.07
C GLU A 26 42.00 7.50 -41.35
N THR A 27 41.29 6.46 -41.77
CA THR A 27 39.81 6.39 -41.70
C THR A 27 39.20 5.78 -40.44
N LEU A 28 39.86 4.87 -39.72
CA LEU A 28 39.20 4.07 -38.68
C LEU A 28 38.91 4.86 -37.38
N PRO A 29 39.84 5.68 -36.82
CA PRO A 29 39.56 6.44 -35.60
C PRO A 29 38.44 7.46 -35.76
N ARG A 30 38.33 8.06 -36.95
CA ARG A 30 37.28 9.03 -37.30
C ARG A 30 35.91 8.35 -37.42
N LEU A 31 35.84 7.15 -38.00
CA LEU A 31 34.61 6.35 -38.04
C LEU A 31 34.15 5.95 -36.63
N ASN A 32 35.06 5.55 -35.75
CA ASN A 32 34.73 5.24 -34.36
C ASN A 32 34.24 6.46 -33.58
N TYR A 33 34.85 7.62 -33.79
CA TYR A 33 34.38 8.88 -33.20
C TYR A 33 32.93 9.18 -33.62
N LEU A 34 32.62 9.02 -34.91
CA LEU A 34 31.26 9.17 -35.44
C LEU A 34 30.28 8.16 -34.85
N LEU A 35 30.69 6.88 -34.71
CA LEU A 35 29.86 5.84 -34.07
C LEU A 35 29.57 6.16 -32.60
N LYS A 36 30.56 6.61 -31.83
CA LYS A 36 30.35 7.05 -30.43
C LYS A 36 29.37 8.21 -30.34
N ARG A 37 29.43 9.17 -31.27
CA ARG A 37 28.43 10.27 -31.34
C ARG A 37 27.06 9.77 -31.74
N CYS A 38 26.98 8.83 -32.68
CA CYS A 38 25.70 8.21 -33.06
C CYS A 38 25.06 7.47 -31.88
N ALA A 39 25.84 6.77 -31.04
CA ALA A 39 25.32 6.06 -29.87
C ALA A 39 24.65 6.99 -28.83
N ASN A 40 25.12 8.24 -28.73
CA ASN A 40 24.64 9.23 -27.76
C ASN A 40 23.62 10.23 -28.35
N SER A 41 23.10 9.98 -29.56
CA SER A 41 22.16 10.86 -30.27
C SER A 41 21.09 10.05 -31.01
N SER A 42 20.09 10.71 -31.61
CA SER A 42 19.01 10.04 -32.36
C SER A 42 19.39 9.58 -33.78
N TYR A 43 20.69 9.55 -34.12
CA TYR A 43 21.18 9.34 -35.49
C TYR A 43 21.38 7.87 -35.88
N LEU A 44 20.35 7.03 -35.72
CA LEU A 44 20.39 5.62 -36.08
C LEU A 44 20.75 5.39 -37.56
N LYS A 45 20.17 6.18 -38.48
CA LYS A 45 20.39 6.05 -39.94
C LYS A 45 21.86 6.26 -40.34
N THR A 46 22.55 7.16 -39.64
CA THR A 46 23.98 7.42 -39.86
C THR A 46 24.81 6.24 -39.39
N GLY A 47 24.48 5.66 -38.23
CA GLY A 47 25.10 4.42 -37.75
C GLY A 47 24.90 3.24 -38.71
N GLU A 48 23.69 3.09 -39.28
CA GLU A 48 23.40 2.07 -40.31
C GLU A 48 24.18 2.29 -41.61
N SER A 49 24.37 3.55 -42.02
CA SER A 49 25.17 3.89 -43.21
C SER A 49 26.65 3.56 -43.00
N ILE A 50 27.18 3.84 -41.81
CA ILE A 50 28.55 3.45 -41.42
C ILE A 50 28.67 1.91 -41.36
N HIS A 51 27.68 1.22 -40.81
CA HIS A 51 27.65 -0.25 -40.80
C HIS A 51 27.67 -0.84 -42.22
N ALA A 52 26.83 -0.34 -43.14
CA ALA A 52 26.84 -0.76 -44.53
C ALA A 52 28.19 -0.49 -45.22
N HIS A 53 28.81 0.66 -44.93
CA HIS A 53 30.14 0.98 -45.45
C HIS A 53 31.23 0.00 -44.96
N LEU A 54 31.16 -0.41 -43.69
CA LEU A 54 32.09 -1.38 -43.10
C LEU A 54 31.94 -2.77 -43.73
N ILE A 55 30.70 -3.21 -44.02
CA ILE A 55 30.42 -4.46 -44.74
C ILE A 55 30.97 -4.41 -46.17
N VAL A 56 30.66 -3.37 -46.94
CA VAL A 56 31.07 -3.25 -48.35
C VAL A 56 32.60 -3.21 -48.52
N ARG A 57 33.31 -2.68 -47.52
CA ARG A 57 34.78 -2.58 -47.53
C ARG A 57 35.50 -3.80 -46.93
N ASN A 58 34.75 -4.79 -46.46
CA ASN A 58 35.28 -5.97 -45.77
C ASN A 58 36.20 -5.63 -44.58
N LEU A 59 35.90 -4.52 -43.88
CA LEU A 59 36.64 -4.03 -42.70
C LEU A 59 36.07 -4.60 -41.38
N SER A 60 35.25 -5.65 -41.47
CA SER A 60 34.60 -6.32 -40.33
C SER A 60 35.08 -7.75 -40.14
N SER A 61 35.96 -8.24 -41.03
CA SER A 61 36.47 -9.62 -41.02
C SER A 61 37.84 -9.77 -40.38
N ARG A 62 38.49 -8.68 -39.95
CA ARG A 62 39.82 -8.70 -39.33
C ARG A 62 39.72 -8.63 -37.80
N PRO A 63 40.48 -9.43 -37.05
CA PRO A 63 40.50 -9.39 -35.59
C PRO A 63 40.85 -8.00 -35.01
N GLU A 64 41.73 -7.27 -35.70
CA GLU A 64 42.20 -5.92 -35.32
C GLU A 64 41.08 -4.85 -35.33
N ASP A 65 39.94 -5.12 -35.99
CA ASP A 65 38.81 -4.20 -36.14
C ASP A 65 37.67 -4.44 -35.13
N ALA A 66 37.85 -5.34 -34.16
CA ALA A 66 36.82 -5.72 -33.17
C ALA A 66 36.23 -4.52 -32.40
N TRP A 67 37.01 -3.46 -32.18
CA TRP A 67 36.57 -2.23 -31.51
C TRP A 67 35.53 -1.42 -32.32
N LEU A 68 35.54 -1.48 -33.66
CA LEU A 68 34.52 -0.84 -34.51
C LEU A 68 33.20 -1.59 -34.43
N ILE A 69 33.25 -2.92 -34.41
CA ILE A 69 32.07 -3.77 -34.22
C ILE A 69 31.49 -3.55 -32.81
N ASN A 70 32.32 -3.41 -31.77
CA ASN A 70 31.87 -3.07 -30.42
C ASN A 70 31.14 -1.72 -30.37
N SER A 71 31.66 -0.71 -31.08
CA SER A 71 30.99 0.59 -31.21
C SER A 71 29.65 0.49 -31.95
N LEU A 72 29.54 -0.34 -32.99
CA LEU A 72 28.27 -0.62 -33.68
C LEU A 72 27.26 -1.34 -32.77
N ILE A 73 27.71 -2.34 -32.01
CA ILE A 73 26.89 -3.03 -31.01
C ILE A 73 26.29 -2.01 -30.04
N ASN A 74 27.12 -1.10 -29.50
CA ASN A 74 26.65 -0.04 -28.59
C ASN A 74 25.61 0.90 -29.25
N VAL A 75 25.84 1.30 -30.51
CA VAL A 75 24.86 2.12 -31.27
C VAL A 75 23.51 1.40 -31.38
N TYR A 76 23.51 0.13 -31.79
CA TYR A 76 22.25 -0.61 -31.97
C TYR A 76 21.52 -0.86 -30.66
N ILE A 77 22.23 -1.15 -29.57
CA ILE A 77 21.61 -1.33 -28.25
C ILE A 77 20.98 -0.03 -27.76
N LYS A 78 21.68 1.10 -27.78
CA LYS A 78 21.13 2.39 -27.32
C LYS A 78 19.89 2.84 -28.11
N HIS A 79 19.68 2.30 -29.31
CA HIS A 79 18.48 2.53 -30.13
C HIS A 79 17.43 1.40 -30.06
N GLY A 80 17.53 0.48 -29.08
CA GLY A 80 16.56 -0.60 -28.87
C GLY A 80 16.59 -1.70 -29.94
N LYS A 81 17.67 -1.82 -30.73
CA LYS A 81 17.84 -2.85 -31.77
C LYS A 81 18.72 -4.02 -31.29
N ALA A 82 18.38 -4.59 -30.14
CA ALA A 82 19.10 -5.68 -29.47
C ALA A 82 19.38 -6.90 -30.38
N LEU A 83 18.40 -7.30 -31.23
CA LEU A 83 18.57 -8.43 -32.15
C LEU A 83 19.66 -8.19 -33.21
N ARG A 84 19.79 -6.95 -33.71
CA ARG A 84 20.83 -6.60 -34.69
C ARG A 84 22.20 -6.54 -34.04
N ALA A 85 22.27 -6.02 -32.81
CA ALA A 85 23.48 -6.05 -32.01
C ALA A 85 23.95 -7.50 -31.74
N ARG A 86 23.01 -8.42 -31.46
CA ARG A 86 23.31 -9.85 -31.29
C ARG A 86 23.88 -10.49 -32.54
N LYS A 87 23.25 -10.26 -33.70
CA LYS A 87 23.74 -10.79 -34.98
C LYS A 87 25.15 -10.32 -35.31
N LEU A 88 25.43 -9.03 -35.04
CA LEU A 88 26.77 -8.47 -35.20
C LEU A 88 27.79 -9.17 -34.32
N PHE A 89 27.47 -9.36 -33.04
CA PHE A 89 28.31 -10.07 -32.08
C PHE A 89 28.56 -11.53 -32.48
N ASP A 90 27.54 -12.24 -32.96
CA ASP A 90 27.67 -13.63 -33.40
C ASP A 90 28.55 -13.76 -34.64
N SER A 91 28.51 -12.76 -35.54
CA SER A 91 29.33 -12.72 -36.76
C SER A 91 30.80 -12.34 -36.56
N MET A 92 31.22 -12.01 -35.34
CA MET A 92 32.61 -11.62 -35.07
C MET A 92 33.56 -12.83 -35.20
N PRO A 93 34.69 -12.69 -35.93
CA PRO A 93 35.69 -13.77 -36.07
C PRO A 93 36.39 -14.09 -34.75
N GLU A 94 36.73 -13.05 -33.98
CA GLU A 94 37.30 -13.16 -32.64
C GLU A 94 36.58 -12.20 -31.69
N ARG A 95 36.20 -12.71 -30.50
CA ARG A 95 35.48 -11.96 -29.48
C ARG A 95 36.37 -11.73 -28.28
N ASN A 96 36.73 -10.48 -28.03
CA ASN A 96 37.48 -10.08 -26.84
C ASN A 96 36.56 -9.70 -25.68
N VAL A 97 37.12 -9.55 -24.47
CA VAL A 97 36.36 -9.19 -23.26
C VAL A 97 35.48 -7.94 -23.43
N VAL A 98 35.95 -6.95 -24.21
CA VAL A 98 35.21 -5.71 -24.47
C VAL A 98 33.95 -5.99 -25.30
N SER A 99 34.01 -6.90 -26.29
CA SER A 99 32.85 -7.29 -27.09
C SER A 99 31.76 -7.94 -26.24
N TRP A 100 32.14 -8.88 -25.38
CA TRP A 100 31.24 -9.52 -24.41
C TRP A 100 30.64 -8.50 -23.45
N CYS A 101 31.49 -7.65 -22.84
CA CYS A 101 31.04 -6.63 -21.88
C CYS A 101 30.09 -5.61 -22.50
N THR A 102 30.34 -5.17 -23.74
CA THR A 102 29.51 -4.15 -24.43
C THR A 102 28.10 -4.68 -24.69
N LEU A 103 27.98 -5.93 -25.16
CA LEU A 103 26.69 -6.55 -25.40
C LEU A 103 25.94 -6.82 -24.09
N MET A 104 26.63 -7.39 -23.09
CA MET A 104 26.05 -7.64 -21.77
C MET A 104 25.54 -6.34 -21.11
N LYS A 105 26.35 -5.28 -21.13
CA LYS A 105 25.96 -3.98 -20.55
C LYS A 105 24.72 -3.43 -21.24
N GLY A 106 24.63 -3.60 -22.55
CA GLY A 106 23.48 -3.15 -23.30
C GLY A 106 22.20 -3.96 -23.03
N TYR A 107 22.31 -5.27 -22.82
CA TYR A 107 21.17 -6.09 -22.37
C TYR A 107 20.71 -5.70 -20.96
N GLN A 108 21.64 -5.48 -20.03
CA GLN A 108 21.33 -4.95 -18.70
C GLN A 108 20.60 -3.61 -18.77
N ASP A 109 21.13 -2.63 -19.51
CA ASP A 109 20.50 -1.30 -19.67
C ASP A 109 19.09 -1.39 -20.27
N SER A 110 18.80 -2.46 -21.00
CA SER A 110 17.51 -2.73 -21.63
C SER A 110 16.59 -3.65 -20.80
N GLY A 111 17.02 -4.10 -19.62
CA GLY A 111 16.26 -5.00 -18.73
C GLY A 111 16.24 -6.47 -19.14
N PHE A 112 17.12 -6.92 -20.06
CA PHE A 112 17.24 -8.32 -20.48
C PHE A 112 18.25 -9.08 -19.62
N ASP A 113 18.05 -9.11 -18.30
CA ASP A 113 19.02 -9.67 -17.33
C ASP A 113 19.29 -11.17 -17.53
N SER A 114 18.29 -11.95 -17.95
CA SER A 114 18.45 -13.37 -18.27
C SER A 114 19.42 -13.62 -19.42
N GLU A 115 19.39 -12.76 -20.44
CA GLU A 115 20.28 -12.85 -21.60
C GLU A 115 21.71 -12.49 -21.24
N VAL A 116 21.92 -11.59 -20.26
CA VAL A 116 23.25 -11.30 -19.70
C VAL A 116 23.86 -12.57 -19.09
N LEU A 117 23.08 -13.31 -18.31
CA LEU A 117 23.55 -14.54 -17.66
C LEU A 117 23.80 -15.67 -18.67
N ASN A 118 22.99 -15.78 -19.71
CA ASN A 118 23.23 -16.73 -20.81
C ASN A 118 24.50 -16.39 -21.59
N LEU A 119 24.71 -15.11 -21.90
CA LEU A 119 25.96 -14.63 -22.51
C LEU A 119 27.17 -14.94 -21.64
N PHE A 120 27.08 -14.72 -20.34
CA PHE A 120 28.20 -14.98 -19.43
C PHE A 120 28.55 -16.46 -19.36
N LYS A 121 27.53 -17.35 -19.30
CA LYS A 121 27.76 -18.79 -19.41
C LYS A 121 28.48 -19.13 -20.72
N SER A 122 28.02 -18.60 -21.86
CA SER A 122 28.66 -18.82 -23.16
C SER A 122 30.11 -18.33 -23.20
N MET A 123 30.41 -17.17 -22.61
CA MET A 123 31.78 -16.66 -22.49
C MET A 123 32.67 -17.61 -21.67
N VAL A 124 32.17 -18.09 -20.54
CA VAL A 124 32.92 -18.99 -19.65
C VAL A 124 33.12 -20.38 -20.28
N PHE A 125 32.11 -20.92 -20.98
CA PHE A 125 32.19 -22.24 -21.63
C PHE A 125 33.03 -22.24 -22.91
N SER A 126 32.95 -21.19 -23.72
CA SER A 126 33.74 -21.09 -24.95
C SER A 126 35.24 -20.96 -24.69
N GLY A 127 35.62 -20.38 -23.54
CA GLY A 127 37.03 -20.15 -23.19
C GLY A 127 37.71 -19.08 -24.05
N GLU A 128 36.99 -18.44 -24.98
CA GLU A 128 37.50 -17.42 -25.92
C GLU A 128 38.08 -16.19 -25.19
N SER A 129 37.55 -15.87 -24.01
CA SER A 129 37.98 -14.71 -23.22
C SER A 129 37.71 -14.90 -21.73
N GLN A 130 38.63 -14.40 -20.89
CA GLN A 130 38.48 -14.41 -19.44
C GLN A 130 37.64 -13.20 -19.00
N PRO A 131 36.66 -13.34 -18.08
CA PRO A 131 35.91 -12.22 -17.57
C PRO A 131 36.85 -11.32 -16.77
N ASN A 132 36.72 -10.02 -17.00
CA ASN A 132 37.38 -9.01 -16.21
C ASN A 132 36.40 -8.40 -15.21
N GLU A 133 36.86 -7.40 -14.52
CA GLU A 133 36.13 -6.71 -13.48
C GLU A 133 34.82 -6.03 -13.94
N PHE A 134 34.77 -5.56 -15.19
CA PHE A 134 33.62 -4.88 -15.78
C PHE A 134 32.54 -5.89 -16.12
N VAL A 135 32.93 -7.03 -16.70
CA VAL A 135 32.03 -8.17 -16.91
C VAL A 135 31.45 -8.64 -15.58
N ALA A 136 32.28 -8.77 -14.54
CA ALA A 136 31.83 -9.17 -13.22
C ALA A 136 30.74 -8.22 -12.67
N THR A 137 30.97 -6.90 -12.69
CA THR A 137 29.95 -5.95 -12.20
C THR A 137 28.64 -6.00 -12.97
N VAL A 138 28.68 -6.15 -14.31
CA VAL A 138 27.46 -6.24 -15.13
C VAL A 138 26.68 -7.51 -14.82
N VAL A 139 27.36 -8.66 -14.72
CA VAL A 139 26.73 -9.94 -14.37
C VAL A 139 26.12 -9.89 -12.97
N ILE A 140 26.85 -9.39 -11.98
CA ILE A 140 26.36 -9.30 -10.59
C ILE A 140 25.15 -8.36 -10.48
N LYS A 141 25.18 -7.19 -11.13
CA LYS A 141 24.02 -6.29 -11.18
C LYS A 141 22.81 -6.94 -11.84
N SER A 142 23.01 -7.71 -12.90
CA SER A 142 21.91 -8.43 -13.56
C SER A 142 21.33 -9.53 -12.67
N CYS A 143 22.16 -10.22 -11.87
CA CYS A 143 21.68 -11.14 -10.82
C CYS A 143 20.85 -10.42 -9.75
N SER A 144 21.24 -9.19 -9.38
CA SER A 144 20.50 -8.35 -8.43
C SER A 144 19.15 -7.91 -8.99
N SER A 145 19.12 -7.34 -10.20
CA SER A 145 17.89 -6.88 -10.87
C SER A 145 16.91 -8.02 -11.17
N SER A 146 17.40 -9.23 -11.45
CA SER A 146 16.57 -10.42 -11.67
C SER A 146 16.22 -11.20 -10.41
N GLY A 147 16.82 -10.87 -9.25
CA GLY A 147 16.59 -11.57 -7.97
C GLY A 147 17.11 -13.01 -7.93
N THR A 148 18.00 -13.43 -8.85
CA THR A 148 18.46 -14.83 -8.96
C THR A 148 19.65 -15.13 -8.04
N ILE A 149 19.42 -15.28 -6.73
CA ILE A 149 20.51 -15.46 -5.76
C ILE A 149 21.41 -16.67 -6.02
N GLU A 150 20.84 -17.81 -6.41
CA GLU A 150 21.61 -19.04 -6.62
C GLU A 150 22.57 -18.93 -7.82
N GLN A 151 22.14 -18.26 -8.89
CA GLN A 151 23.03 -17.95 -10.02
C GLN A 151 24.06 -16.89 -9.63
N GLY A 152 23.70 -15.92 -8.79
CA GLY A 152 24.61 -14.95 -8.19
C GLY A 152 25.73 -15.61 -7.38
N LYS A 153 25.42 -16.61 -6.53
CA LYS A 153 26.41 -17.38 -5.75
C LYS A 153 27.37 -18.16 -6.64
N GLN A 154 26.87 -18.78 -7.71
CA GLN A 154 27.72 -19.47 -8.68
C GLN A 154 28.68 -18.50 -9.38
N CYS A 155 28.19 -17.33 -9.79
CA CYS A 155 29.02 -16.28 -10.39
C CYS A 155 30.06 -15.77 -9.39
N HIS A 156 29.68 -15.54 -8.13
CA HIS A 156 30.62 -15.14 -7.07
C HIS A 156 31.75 -16.18 -6.90
N GLY A 157 31.43 -17.47 -6.81
CA GLY A 157 32.45 -18.53 -6.74
C GLY A 157 33.39 -18.54 -7.96
N CYS A 158 32.87 -18.27 -9.16
CA CYS A 158 33.66 -18.14 -10.38
C CYS A 158 34.62 -16.93 -10.31
N PHE A 159 34.13 -15.77 -9.85
CA PHE A 159 34.93 -14.55 -9.71
C PHE A 159 35.98 -14.64 -8.61
N LEU A 160 35.66 -15.32 -7.50
CA LEU A 160 36.57 -15.59 -6.40
C LEU A 160 37.75 -16.44 -6.87
N LYS A 161 37.50 -17.53 -7.60
CA LYS A 161 38.54 -18.40 -8.16
C LYS A 161 39.47 -17.67 -9.14
N ARG A 162 39.00 -16.58 -9.77
CA ARG A 162 39.75 -15.76 -10.72
C ARG A 162 40.37 -14.51 -10.10
N GLY A 163 40.25 -14.30 -8.78
CA GLY A 163 40.82 -13.17 -8.06
C GLY A 163 40.14 -11.81 -8.29
N LEU A 164 38.98 -11.78 -8.98
CA LEU A 164 38.27 -10.53 -9.31
C LEU A 164 37.61 -9.87 -8.10
N THR A 165 37.40 -10.61 -7.01
CA THR A 165 36.84 -10.11 -5.74
C THR A 165 37.83 -9.24 -4.94
N SER A 166 39.09 -9.17 -5.38
CA SER A 166 40.09 -8.25 -4.83
C SER A 166 39.79 -6.79 -5.17
N HIS A 167 39.07 -6.51 -6.27
CA HIS A 167 38.70 -5.17 -6.69
C HIS A 167 37.50 -4.62 -5.91
N ASP A 168 37.64 -3.40 -5.37
CA ASP A 168 36.65 -2.79 -4.47
C ASP A 168 35.26 -2.61 -5.11
N TYR A 169 35.18 -2.22 -6.39
CA TYR A 169 33.89 -2.04 -7.07
C TYR A 169 33.18 -3.38 -7.38
N VAL A 170 33.93 -4.46 -7.63
CA VAL A 170 33.34 -5.81 -7.79
C VAL A 170 32.77 -6.27 -6.45
N ARG A 171 33.53 -6.06 -5.37
CA ARG A 171 33.11 -6.36 -4.00
C ARG A 171 31.88 -5.55 -3.57
N ASN A 172 31.84 -4.24 -3.80
CA ASN A 172 30.68 -3.40 -3.46
C ASN A 172 29.44 -3.83 -4.26
N THR A 173 29.63 -4.25 -5.51
CA THR A 173 28.54 -4.79 -6.34
C THR A 173 28.05 -6.16 -5.83
N LEU A 174 28.97 -7.03 -5.36
CA LEU A 174 28.60 -8.30 -4.70
C LEU A 174 27.82 -8.06 -3.42
N LEU A 175 28.27 -7.11 -2.59
CA LEU A 175 27.60 -6.74 -1.35
C LEU A 175 26.17 -6.25 -1.61
N TYR A 176 25.99 -5.36 -2.60
CA TYR A 176 24.67 -4.92 -3.04
C TYR A 176 23.80 -6.08 -3.57
N MET A 177 24.38 -7.01 -4.34
CA MET A 177 23.63 -8.18 -4.84
C MET A 177 23.16 -9.09 -3.71
N TYR A 178 24.04 -9.41 -2.75
CA TYR A 178 23.66 -10.24 -1.62
C TYR A 178 22.64 -9.56 -0.71
N SER A 179 22.75 -8.24 -0.47
CA SER A 179 21.78 -7.51 0.34
C SER A 179 20.43 -7.36 -0.35
N SER A 180 20.41 -7.13 -1.67
CA SER A 180 19.18 -7.04 -2.49
C SER A 180 18.46 -8.38 -2.68
N CYS A 181 19.19 -9.50 -2.82
CA CYS A 181 18.62 -10.81 -3.13
C CYS A 181 18.25 -11.66 -1.88
N SER A 182 18.11 -11.06 -0.71
CA SER A 182 17.83 -11.75 0.57
C SER A 182 18.89 -12.78 1.00
N GLY A 183 20.14 -12.63 0.51
CA GLY A 183 21.30 -13.44 0.92
C GLY A 183 21.96 -12.93 2.19
N THR A 184 21.17 -12.74 3.26
CA THR A 184 21.54 -11.94 4.43
C THR A 184 22.84 -12.37 5.12
N ARG A 185 22.99 -13.67 5.37
CA ARG A 185 24.21 -14.23 5.97
C ARG A 185 25.43 -14.10 5.07
N ASP A 186 25.24 -14.20 3.76
CA ASP A 186 26.35 -14.10 2.80
C ASP A 186 26.77 -12.63 2.60
N ALA A 187 25.81 -11.68 2.63
CA ALA A 187 26.09 -10.25 2.64
C ALA A 187 26.93 -9.85 3.87
N ILE A 188 26.55 -10.33 5.06
CA ILE A 188 27.29 -10.06 6.30
C ILE A 188 28.69 -10.70 6.26
N ARG A 189 28.82 -11.93 5.77
CA ARG A 189 30.15 -12.57 5.57
C ARG A 189 31.04 -11.76 4.63
N VAL A 190 30.50 -11.35 3.48
CA VAL A 190 31.23 -10.49 2.53
C VAL A 190 31.64 -9.17 3.16
N LEU A 191 30.89 -8.64 4.13
CA LEU A 191 31.21 -7.44 4.90
C LEU A 191 32.25 -7.68 6.01
N ASP A 192 32.23 -8.84 6.65
CA ASP A 192 33.13 -9.23 7.75
C ASP A 192 34.51 -9.66 7.26
N ASP A 193 34.59 -10.24 6.07
CA ASP A 193 35.85 -10.63 5.42
C ASP A 193 36.67 -9.43 4.91
N LEU A 194 36.19 -8.18 5.11
CA LEU A 194 36.84 -6.96 4.60
C LEU A 194 37.83 -6.38 5.60
N PRO A 195 39.12 -6.20 5.22
CA PRO A 195 40.13 -5.62 6.11
C PRO A 195 39.84 -4.17 6.52
N ARG A 196 39.13 -3.41 5.66
CA ARG A 196 38.55 -2.08 5.91
C ARG A 196 37.37 -1.86 4.97
N CYS A 197 36.18 -1.60 5.52
CA CYS A 197 35.02 -1.20 4.72
C CYS A 197 35.07 0.30 4.45
N ASP A 198 34.83 0.73 3.21
CA ASP A 198 34.61 2.14 2.90
C ASP A 198 33.13 2.51 3.08
N LEU A 199 32.83 3.80 3.16
CA LEU A 199 31.46 4.30 3.31
C LEU A 199 30.55 3.84 2.16
N LEU A 200 31.12 3.66 0.96
CA LEU A 200 30.42 3.19 -0.23
C LEU A 200 29.93 1.73 -0.09
N ALA A 201 30.74 0.84 0.47
CA ALA A 201 30.34 -0.54 0.76
C ALA A 201 29.14 -0.56 1.71
N PHE A 202 29.21 0.20 2.79
CA PHE A 202 28.13 0.29 3.78
C PHE A 202 26.85 0.90 3.20
N ASN A 203 26.95 1.99 2.44
CA ASN A 203 25.80 2.59 1.76
C ASN A 203 25.17 1.61 0.75
N SER A 204 25.99 0.86 0.01
CA SER A 204 25.52 -0.18 -0.93
C SER A 204 24.78 -1.31 -0.21
N ALA A 205 25.29 -1.76 0.95
CA ALA A 205 24.61 -2.75 1.78
C ALA A 205 23.25 -2.23 2.28
N LEU A 206 23.22 -1.03 2.86
CA LEU A 206 22.00 -0.40 3.35
C LEU A 206 20.97 -0.19 2.23
N SER A 207 21.38 0.31 1.06
CA SER A 207 20.48 0.48 -0.09
C SER A 207 19.90 -0.85 -0.55
N GLY A 208 20.71 -1.90 -0.67
CA GLY A 208 20.19 -3.21 -1.09
C GLY A 208 19.21 -3.83 -0.07
N TYR A 209 19.45 -3.66 1.23
CA TYR A 209 18.49 -4.08 2.27
C TYR A 209 17.19 -3.26 2.24
N LEU A 210 17.27 -1.97 1.90
CA LEU A 210 16.12 -1.06 1.80
C LEU A 210 15.26 -1.27 0.56
N GLU A 211 15.85 -1.67 -0.58
CA GLU A 211 15.15 -1.79 -1.86
C GLU A 211 14.24 -3.03 -1.95
N HIS A 212 14.62 -4.16 -1.34
CA HIS A 212 13.87 -5.41 -1.44
C HIS A 212 13.21 -5.86 -0.13
N GLY A 213 13.37 -5.11 0.97
CA GLY A 213 12.55 -5.20 2.19
C GLY A 213 12.62 -6.51 3.00
N GLY A 214 13.34 -7.52 2.53
CA GLY A 214 13.37 -8.85 3.15
C GLY A 214 14.27 -9.00 4.39
N ALA A 215 15.09 -8.00 4.71
CA ALA A 215 16.15 -8.11 5.73
C ALA A 215 16.48 -6.77 6.42
N LEU A 216 15.44 -6.02 6.81
CA LEU A 216 15.62 -4.70 7.41
C LEU A 216 16.38 -4.76 8.76
N GLU A 217 16.23 -5.83 9.54
CA GLU A 217 16.97 -6.00 10.81
C GLU A 217 18.49 -6.12 10.60
N ASP A 218 18.94 -6.75 9.52
CA ASP A 218 20.36 -6.84 9.17
C ASP A 218 20.94 -5.48 8.78
N GLY A 219 20.10 -4.58 8.25
CA GLY A 219 20.48 -3.18 8.07
C GLY A 219 20.90 -2.51 9.39
N LEU A 220 20.28 -2.87 10.53
CA LEU A 220 20.70 -2.33 11.84
C LEU A 220 22.08 -2.84 12.25
N TYR A 221 22.42 -4.08 11.90
CA TYR A 221 23.76 -4.61 12.12
C TYR A 221 24.80 -3.78 11.35
N VAL A 222 24.52 -3.47 10.08
CA VAL A 222 25.38 -2.60 9.26
C VAL A 222 25.56 -1.23 9.92
N LEU A 223 24.48 -0.58 10.36
CA LEU A 223 24.56 0.71 11.06
C LEU A 223 25.39 0.65 12.34
N ARG A 224 25.23 -0.42 13.13
CA ARG A 224 26.04 -0.61 14.35
C ARG A 224 27.52 -0.80 14.02
N LYS A 225 27.85 -1.56 12.99
CA LYS A 225 29.23 -1.76 12.52
C LYS A 225 29.86 -0.44 12.05
N MET A 226 29.14 0.34 11.24
CA MET A 226 29.57 1.68 10.82
C MET A 226 29.82 2.64 11.99
N ALA A 227 29.01 2.53 13.05
CA ALA A 227 29.16 3.36 14.24
C ALA A 227 30.38 2.96 15.09
N ILE A 228 30.73 1.66 15.13
CA ILE A 228 31.91 1.13 15.82
C ILE A 228 33.21 1.52 15.10
N GLU A 229 33.20 1.51 13.77
CA GLU A 229 34.36 1.89 12.94
C GLU A 229 34.61 3.42 12.90
N ASP A 230 33.82 4.21 13.66
CA ASP A 230 33.88 5.67 13.79
C ASP A 230 33.99 6.44 12.46
N LEU A 231 33.26 5.96 11.45
CA LEU A 231 33.22 6.59 10.14
C LEU A 231 32.47 7.93 10.18
N VAL A 232 32.92 8.89 9.37
CA VAL A 232 32.19 10.13 9.09
C VAL A 232 31.08 9.82 8.10
N TRP A 233 29.83 10.00 8.53
CA TRP A 233 28.66 9.72 7.70
C TRP A 233 28.34 10.91 6.80
N ASP A 234 28.02 10.63 5.54
CA ASP A 234 27.53 11.62 4.59
C ASP A 234 26.00 11.73 4.62
N GLU A 235 25.45 12.67 3.85
CA GLU A 235 24.01 12.87 3.72
C GLU A 235 23.30 11.57 3.28
N VAL A 236 23.90 10.82 2.36
CA VAL A 236 23.34 9.56 1.83
C VAL A 236 23.24 8.49 2.91
N THR A 237 24.25 8.38 3.76
CA THR A 237 24.25 7.47 4.91
C THR A 237 23.15 7.85 5.90
N TYR A 238 23.03 9.12 6.28
CA TYR A 238 21.97 9.56 7.19
C TYR A 238 20.58 9.31 6.62
N MET A 239 20.35 9.64 5.35
CA MET A 239 19.08 9.39 4.66
C MET A 239 18.73 7.90 4.62
N SER A 240 19.69 7.04 4.29
CA SER A 240 19.50 5.58 4.27
C SER A 240 19.21 5.04 5.68
N SER A 241 19.92 5.54 6.69
CA SER A 241 19.74 5.15 8.09
C SER A 241 18.37 5.56 8.64
N LEU A 242 17.91 6.77 8.32
CA LEU A 242 16.58 7.26 8.69
C LEU A 242 15.49 6.49 7.97
N LYS A 243 15.65 6.22 6.66
CA LYS A 243 14.72 5.38 5.90
C LYS A 243 14.61 3.96 6.48
N LEU A 244 15.72 3.40 6.96
CA LEU A 244 15.73 2.10 7.64
C LEU A 244 14.96 2.16 8.97
N CYS A 245 15.22 3.16 9.80
CA CYS A 245 14.50 3.34 11.07
C CYS A 245 13.01 3.57 10.85
N SER A 246 12.64 4.35 9.83
CA SER A 246 11.26 4.60 9.41
C SER A 246 10.55 3.31 8.98
N SER A 247 11.27 2.42 8.29
CA SER A 247 10.73 1.13 7.81
C SER A 247 10.56 0.11 8.95
N LEU A 248 11.50 0.09 9.90
CA LEU A 248 11.44 -0.75 11.11
C LEU A 248 10.55 -0.18 12.21
N ARG A 249 10.17 1.10 12.11
CA ARG A 249 9.51 1.88 13.18
C ARG A 249 10.32 1.89 14.49
N ASP A 250 11.66 1.85 14.39
CA ASP A 250 12.55 1.88 15.55
C ASP A 250 12.82 3.33 15.99
N LEU A 251 12.05 3.78 16.99
CA LEU A 251 12.16 5.11 17.57
C LEU A 251 13.50 5.33 18.29
N ASN A 252 14.06 4.31 18.93
CA ASN A 252 15.28 4.46 19.73
C ASN A 252 16.48 4.69 18.83
N MET A 253 16.58 3.92 17.74
CA MET A 253 17.64 4.09 16.75
C MET A 253 17.51 5.45 16.03
N ALA A 254 16.29 5.85 15.64
CA ALA A 254 16.04 7.16 15.03
C ALA A 254 16.52 8.31 15.93
N ARG A 255 16.27 8.23 17.24
CA ARG A 255 16.74 9.24 18.22
C ARG A 255 18.26 9.28 18.34
N GLN A 256 18.93 8.13 18.31
CA GLN A 256 20.40 8.07 18.36
C GLN A 256 21.05 8.66 17.12
N ILE A 257 20.49 8.39 15.93
CA ILE A 257 20.97 8.97 14.67
C ILE A 257 20.75 10.49 14.69
N HIS A 258 19.55 10.95 15.05
CA HIS A 258 19.26 12.38 15.11
C HIS A 258 20.14 13.11 16.15
N SER A 259 20.40 12.52 17.32
CA SER A 259 21.31 13.12 18.30
C SER A 259 22.77 13.17 17.81
N ARG A 260 23.23 12.14 17.08
CA ARG A 260 24.55 12.14 16.42
C ARG A 260 24.65 13.26 15.38
N MET A 261 23.62 13.46 14.56
CA MET A 261 23.56 14.54 13.58
C MET A 261 23.70 15.92 14.24
N VAL A 262 22.91 16.19 15.28
CA VAL A 262 22.97 17.46 16.02
C VAL A 262 24.34 17.66 16.66
N ARG A 263 24.90 16.62 17.29
CA ARG A 263 26.21 16.69 17.97
C ARG A 263 27.36 17.00 17.00
N LEU A 264 27.30 16.49 15.78
CA LEU A 264 28.33 16.70 14.75
C LEU A 264 28.11 18.00 13.94
N GLY A 265 27.15 18.84 14.35
CA GLY A 265 26.90 20.13 13.71
C GLY A 265 26.22 20.03 12.35
N PHE A 266 25.56 18.89 12.04
CA PHE A 266 24.74 18.79 10.82
C PHE A 266 23.55 19.74 10.96
N GLN A 267 23.51 20.79 10.15
CA GLN A 267 22.46 21.81 10.14
C GLN A 267 21.17 21.22 9.56
N CYS A 268 20.46 20.43 10.36
CA CYS A 268 19.23 19.75 9.95
C CYS A 268 18.16 20.75 9.47
N GLY A 269 18.18 21.99 9.99
CA GLY A 269 17.21 23.04 9.63
C GLY A 269 17.39 23.62 8.22
N ASP A 270 18.59 23.52 7.64
CA ASP A 270 18.91 24.12 6.34
C ASP A 270 18.72 23.16 5.15
N ASP A 271 18.74 21.84 5.42
CA ASP A 271 18.51 20.79 4.43
C ASP A 271 17.08 20.23 4.49
N VAL A 272 16.32 20.51 3.43
CA VAL A 272 14.92 20.06 3.26
C VAL A 272 14.80 18.54 3.20
N ASN A 273 15.76 17.82 2.60
CA ASN A 273 15.70 16.38 2.43
C ASN A 273 15.88 15.67 3.77
N ILE A 274 16.88 16.09 4.55
CA ILE A 274 17.14 15.57 5.89
C ILE A 274 15.97 15.88 6.83
N SER A 275 15.50 17.14 6.85
CA SER A 275 14.34 17.53 7.66
C SER A 275 13.10 16.71 7.29
N GLY A 276 12.81 16.55 6.00
CA GLY A 276 11.71 15.72 5.51
C GLY A 276 11.84 14.25 5.94
N ALA A 277 13.05 13.67 5.84
CA ALA A 277 13.31 12.31 6.27
C ALA A 277 13.13 12.10 7.79
N LEU A 278 13.57 13.06 8.61
CA LEU A 278 13.37 13.05 10.07
C LEU A 278 11.87 13.15 10.42
N ILE A 279 11.14 14.07 9.80
CA ILE A 279 9.69 14.25 9.97
C ILE A 279 8.96 12.94 9.65
N ASN A 280 9.22 12.36 8.48
CA ASN A 280 8.64 11.07 8.06
C ASN A 280 9.02 9.92 9.01
N THR A 281 10.28 9.87 9.47
CA THR A 281 10.74 8.85 10.43
C THR A 281 9.97 8.94 11.75
N TYR A 282 9.87 10.14 12.34
CA TYR A 282 9.10 10.34 13.56
C TYR A 282 7.60 10.10 13.36
N GLY A 283 7.05 10.47 12.20
CA GLY A 283 5.68 10.17 11.81
C GLY A 283 5.37 8.68 11.83
N LYS A 284 6.16 7.86 11.13
CA LYS A 284 5.97 6.39 11.12
C LYS A 284 6.21 5.71 12.46
N CYS A 285 7.04 6.31 13.31
CA CYS A 285 7.24 5.88 14.70
C CYS A 285 6.10 6.33 15.66
N GLY A 286 5.04 6.97 15.15
CA GLY A 286 3.89 7.42 15.94
C GLY A 286 4.23 8.55 16.91
N LYS A 287 5.16 9.43 16.52
CA LYS A 287 5.67 10.54 17.34
C LYS A 287 5.50 11.89 16.61
N PRO A 288 4.26 12.35 16.38
CA PRO A 288 3.98 13.53 15.56
C PRO A 288 4.53 14.82 16.19
N LEU A 289 4.59 14.91 17.52
CA LEU A 289 5.15 16.07 18.22
C LEU A 289 6.66 16.24 17.97
N TYR A 290 7.40 15.14 17.80
CA TYR A 290 8.82 15.22 17.45
C TYR A 290 8.99 15.65 15.99
N ALA A 291 8.16 15.13 15.10
CA ALA A 291 8.10 15.57 13.71
C ALA A 291 7.79 17.08 13.62
N GLN A 292 6.82 17.57 14.40
CA GLN A 292 6.45 18.97 14.47
C GLN A 292 7.60 19.86 14.96
N ARG A 293 8.37 19.42 15.98
CA ARG A 293 9.55 20.17 16.44
C ARG A 293 10.64 20.30 15.37
N VAL A 294 10.85 19.24 14.58
CA VAL A 294 11.81 19.29 13.45
C VAL A 294 11.30 20.26 12.38
N TYR A 295 10.00 20.22 12.10
CA TYR A 295 9.35 21.13 11.15
C TYR A 295 9.44 22.60 11.59
N ASP A 296 9.09 22.91 12.84
CA ASP A 296 9.13 24.26 13.41
C ASP A 296 10.56 24.81 13.49
N GLY A 297 11.56 23.94 13.60
CA GLY A 297 12.98 24.29 13.61
C GLY A 297 13.61 24.46 12.23
N SER A 298 12.89 24.17 11.13
CA SER A 298 13.41 24.34 9.77
C SER A 298 13.24 25.78 9.28
N THR A 299 14.27 26.31 8.61
CA THR A 299 14.22 27.64 7.98
C THR A 299 13.29 27.66 6.75
N HIS A 300 12.87 26.47 6.26
CA HIS A 300 12.07 26.27 5.05
C HIS A 300 10.62 25.86 5.33
N ALA A 301 9.99 26.34 6.40
CA ALA A 301 8.60 25.97 6.77
C ALA A 301 7.56 26.24 5.65
N GLN A 302 7.85 27.08 4.65
CA GLN A 302 6.99 27.28 3.47
C GLN A 302 7.25 26.28 2.32
N ASN A 303 8.07 25.26 2.54
CA ASN A 303 8.36 24.25 1.52
C ASN A 303 7.25 23.20 1.46
N ILE A 304 6.73 22.91 0.26
CA ILE A 304 5.67 21.93 0.04
C ILE A 304 6.06 20.51 0.48
N VAL A 305 7.34 20.13 0.37
CA VAL A 305 7.87 18.82 0.76
C VAL A 305 7.83 18.64 2.28
N LEU A 306 8.25 19.66 3.04
CA LEU A 306 8.18 19.62 4.50
C LEU A 306 6.73 19.63 4.98
N ASN A 307 5.89 20.49 4.40
CA ASN A 307 4.46 20.54 4.68
C ASN A 307 3.77 19.19 4.43
N THR A 308 4.04 18.57 3.28
CA THR A 308 3.49 17.24 2.95
C THR A 308 4.02 16.16 3.89
N SER A 309 5.30 16.21 4.24
CA SER A 309 5.91 15.27 5.19
C SER A 309 5.29 15.36 6.58
N ILE A 310 5.04 16.56 7.09
CA ILE A 310 4.43 16.73 8.43
C ILE A 310 2.94 16.36 8.42
N MET A 311 2.23 16.62 7.31
CA MET A 311 0.85 16.12 7.13
C MET A 311 0.79 14.60 7.11
N ASP A 312 1.70 13.94 6.39
CA ASP A 312 1.80 12.48 6.40
C ASP A 312 2.15 11.98 7.81
N ALA A 313 3.07 12.65 8.53
CA ALA A 313 3.38 12.29 9.91
C ALA A 313 2.16 12.37 10.86
N TYR A 314 1.31 13.39 10.70
CA TYR A 314 0.03 13.46 11.41
C TYR A 314 -0.94 12.34 10.98
N PHE A 315 -1.05 12.07 9.68
CA PHE A 315 -1.88 11.00 9.14
C PHE A 315 -1.46 9.62 9.68
N GLN A 316 -0.17 9.27 9.64
CA GLN A 316 0.36 8.02 10.18
C GLN A 316 0.14 7.89 11.70
N SER A 317 0.07 9.02 12.41
CA SER A 317 -0.19 9.07 13.85
C SER A 317 -1.69 9.09 14.21
N LYS A 318 -2.59 8.94 13.22
CA LYS A 318 -4.06 9.03 13.35
C LYS A 318 -4.59 10.41 13.79
N SER A 319 -3.78 11.44 13.66
CA SER A 319 -4.10 12.85 13.92
C SER A 319 -4.61 13.52 12.63
N TYR A 320 -5.73 13.03 12.10
CA TYR A 320 -6.20 13.42 10.76
C TYR A 320 -6.68 14.88 10.70
N GLU A 321 -7.25 15.40 11.78
CA GLU A 321 -7.72 16.78 11.86
C GLU A 321 -6.56 17.78 11.81
N GLU A 322 -5.45 17.46 12.46
CA GLU A 322 -4.25 18.28 12.47
C GLU A 322 -3.63 18.40 11.07
N ALA A 323 -3.67 17.33 10.26
CA ALA A 323 -3.25 17.37 8.87
C ALA A 323 -4.11 18.34 8.03
N LEU A 324 -5.44 18.33 8.23
CA LEU A 324 -6.37 19.24 7.55
C LEU A 324 -6.22 20.68 8.03
N ASN A 325 -6.03 20.89 9.33
CA ASN A 325 -5.81 22.21 9.93
C ASN A 325 -4.51 22.83 9.45
N LEU A 326 -3.45 22.04 9.28
CA LEU A 326 -2.20 22.52 8.70
C LEU A 326 -2.40 22.98 7.25
N PHE A 327 -3.15 22.21 6.46
CA PHE A 327 -3.46 22.59 5.08
C PHE A 327 -4.25 23.90 5.01
N ALA A 328 -5.20 24.12 5.93
CA ALA A 328 -5.92 25.39 6.00
C ALA A 328 -5.01 26.59 6.35
N LYS A 329 -3.90 26.36 7.07
CA LYS A 329 -2.89 27.39 7.41
C LYS A 329 -1.92 27.65 6.26
N MET A 330 -1.68 26.66 5.40
CA MET A 330 -0.91 26.85 4.17
C MET A 330 -1.74 27.72 3.21
N GLY A 331 -1.43 29.01 3.13
CA GLY A 331 -2.07 29.88 2.13
C GLY A 331 -1.88 29.31 0.72
N ASN A 332 -2.95 28.76 0.12
CA ASN A 332 -2.95 28.03 -1.17
C ASN A 332 -2.34 28.79 -2.37
N ARG A 333 -2.03 30.08 -2.22
CA ARG A 333 -1.44 30.92 -3.28
C ARG A 333 0.08 30.90 -3.29
N ASP A 334 0.72 30.70 -2.15
CA ASP A 334 2.19 30.81 -2.04
C ASP A 334 2.86 29.45 -2.14
N VAL A 335 2.17 28.38 -1.72
CA VAL A 335 2.69 27.01 -1.71
C VAL A 335 1.64 26.07 -2.32
N PRO A 336 1.64 25.87 -3.66
CA PRO A 336 0.62 25.05 -4.31
C PRO A 336 0.72 23.58 -3.88
N PRO A 337 -0.40 22.90 -3.63
CA PRO A 337 -0.40 21.49 -3.24
C PRO A 337 0.08 20.60 -4.40
N ASN A 338 0.77 19.51 -4.08
CA ASN A 338 1.16 18.49 -5.05
C ASN A 338 0.31 17.21 -4.91
N GLU A 339 0.58 16.20 -5.74
CA GLU A 339 -0.16 14.93 -5.76
C GLU A 339 -0.10 14.19 -4.41
N PHE A 340 1.01 14.29 -3.69
CA PHE A 340 1.19 13.69 -2.37
C PHE A 340 0.39 14.43 -1.30
N THR A 341 0.36 15.77 -1.35
CA THR A 341 -0.47 16.60 -0.47
C THR A 341 -1.94 16.23 -0.63
N PHE A 342 -2.45 16.15 -1.87
CA PHE A 342 -3.83 15.74 -2.11
C PHE A 342 -4.13 14.32 -1.65
N ALA A 343 -3.21 13.37 -1.86
CA ALA A 343 -3.39 12.00 -1.42
C ALA A 343 -3.53 11.90 0.11
N VAL A 344 -2.66 12.58 0.87
CA VAL A 344 -2.73 12.60 2.34
C VAL A 344 -4.03 13.23 2.81
N LEU A 345 -4.43 14.38 2.27
CA LEU A 345 -5.64 15.09 2.70
C LEU A 345 -6.91 14.31 2.38
N LEU A 346 -7.01 13.71 1.19
CA LEU A 346 -8.15 12.89 0.81
C LEU A 346 -8.26 11.65 1.71
N ASN A 347 -7.14 11.01 2.04
CA ASN A 347 -7.14 9.88 2.96
C ASN A 347 -7.48 10.30 4.40
N SER A 348 -6.99 11.45 4.90
CA SER A 348 -7.42 12.01 6.19
C SER A 348 -8.92 12.25 6.25
N ILE A 349 -9.50 12.82 5.18
CA ILE A 349 -10.95 13.01 5.03
C ILE A 349 -11.69 11.67 5.01
N ALA A 350 -11.11 10.65 4.37
CA ALA A 350 -11.66 9.30 4.31
C ALA A 350 -11.80 8.69 5.71
N GLU A 351 -10.75 8.82 6.54
CA GLU A 351 -10.76 8.28 7.91
C GLU A 351 -11.76 9.02 8.82
N LEU A 352 -11.96 10.32 8.60
CA LEU A 352 -12.93 11.15 9.31
C LEU A 352 -14.37 11.07 8.72
N SER A 353 -14.57 10.36 7.59
CA SER A 353 -15.83 10.29 6.83
C SER A 353 -16.45 11.66 6.50
N LEU A 354 -15.63 12.65 6.15
CA LEU A 354 -16.10 14.02 5.87
C LEU A 354 -16.48 14.21 4.40
N LEU A 355 -17.57 13.58 3.94
CA LEU A 355 -18.00 13.57 2.53
C LEU A 355 -18.04 14.97 1.88
N LYS A 356 -18.55 15.98 2.58
CA LYS A 356 -18.64 17.36 2.08
C LYS A 356 -17.26 18.00 1.87
N HIS A 357 -16.36 17.83 2.83
CA HIS A 357 -14.98 18.32 2.71
C HIS A 357 -14.24 17.60 1.59
N GLY A 358 -14.50 16.30 1.42
CA GLY A 358 -14.01 15.50 0.31
C GLY A 358 -14.44 16.03 -1.06
N GLY A 359 -15.71 16.40 -1.21
CA GLY A 359 -16.22 17.03 -2.44
C GLY A 359 -15.56 18.38 -2.74
N LEU A 360 -15.34 19.22 -1.73
CA LEU A 360 -14.63 20.49 -1.89
C LEU A 360 -13.18 20.27 -2.33
N LEU A 361 -12.48 19.33 -1.69
CA LEU A 361 -11.10 19.00 -2.03
C LEU A 361 -10.99 18.36 -3.42
N HIS A 362 -11.94 17.51 -3.83
CA HIS A 362 -12.01 16.99 -5.19
C HIS A 362 -12.18 18.12 -6.22
N GLY A 363 -13.01 19.12 -5.93
CA GLY A 363 -13.12 20.32 -6.76
C GLY A 363 -11.77 21.06 -6.92
N LEU A 364 -10.99 21.15 -5.84
CA LEU A 364 -9.65 21.73 -5.87
C LEU A 364 -8.66 20.86 -6.68
N VAL A 365 -8.68 19.53 -6.52
CA VAL A 365 -7.88 18.58 -7.31
C VAL A 365 -8.10 18.78 -8.81
N VAL A 366 -9.36 18.93 -9.24
CA VAL A 366 -9.70 19.16 -10.64
C VAL A 366 -9.18 20.52 -11.12
N LYS A 367 -9.39 21.58 -10.34
CA LYS A 367 -8.91 22.94 -10.67
C LYS A 367 -7.38 23.03 -10.75
N SER A 368 -6.68 22.28 -9.91
CA SER A 368 -5.21 22.23 -9.87
C SER A 368 -4.59 21.28 -10.90
N GLY A 369 -5.40 20.60 -11.73
CA GLY A 369 -4.90 19.75 -12.81
C GLY A 369 -4.48 18.33 -12.40
N PHE A 370 -4.76 17.90 -11.17
CA PHE A 370 -4.29 16.61 -10.64
C PHE A 370 -5.24 15.43 -10.91
N ARG A 371 -6.35 15.65 -11.63
CA ARG A 371 -7.39 14.63 -11.89
C ARG A 371 -6.86 13.35 -12.56
N SER A 372 -5.84 13.44 -13.41
CA SER A 372 -5.27 12.31 -14.14
C SER A 372 -4.19 11.54 -13.37
N HIS A 373 -3.77 12.02 -12.19
CA HIS A 373 -2.74 11.34 -11.39
C HIS A 373 -3.35 10.11 -10.70
N VAL A 374 -2.80 8.92 -10.98
CA VAL A 374 -3.31 7.64 -10.45
C VAL A 374 -3.34 7.63 -8.91
N MET A 375 -2.32 8.21 -8.26
CA MET A 375 -2.26 8.31 -6.80
C MET A 375 -3.45 9.12 -6.22
N VAL A 376 -3.75 10.26 -6.84
CA VAL A 376 -4.88 11.11 -6.43
C VAL A 376 -6.21 10.43 -6.74
N GLY A 377 -6.32 9.76 -7.89
CA GLY A 377 -7.47 8.92 -8.24
C GLY A 377 -7.74 7.83 -7.20
N ASN A 378 -6.71 7.11 -6.76
CA ASN A 378 -6.82 6.10 -5.71
C ASN A 378 -7.32 6.70 -4.38
N ALA A 379 -6.77 7.87 -4.00
CA ALA A 379 -7.20 8.56 -2.78
C ALA A 379 -8.65 9.07 -2.88
N LEU A 380 -9.10 9.52 -4.06
CA LEU A 380 -10.50 9.91 -4.31
C LEU A 380 -11.46 8.72 -4.17
N VAL A 381 -11.13 7.57 -4.78
CA VAL A 381 -11.93 6.34 -4.66
C VAL A 381 -12.07 5.93 -3.18
N ASN A 382 -10.94 5.88 -2.46
CA ASN A 382 -10.93 5.56 -1.03
C ASN A 382 -11.74 6.57 -0.20
N MET A 383 -11.58 7.87 -0.47
CA MET A 383 -12.30 8.94 0.23
C MET A 383 -13.80 8.81 0.07
N TYR A 384 -14.29 8.65 -1.16
CA TYR A 384 -15.74 8.52 -1.40
C TYR A 384 -16.31 7.24 -0.81
N ALA A 385 -15.61 6.11 -0.96
CA ALA A 385 -16.03 4.84 -0.38
C ALA A 385 -16.14 4.93 1.15
N LYS A 386 -15.06 5.32 1.85
CA LYS A 386 -15.06 5.47 3.33
C LYS A 386 -15.94 6.61 3.85
N SER A 387 -16.40 7.51 3.00
CA SER A 387 -17.35 8.57 3.37
C SER A 387 -18.81 8.20 3.06
N GLY A 388 -19.08 6.97 2.60
CA GLY A 388 -20.41 6.43 2.40
C GLY A 388 -21.01 6.66 1.00
N SER A 389 -20.33 7.34 0.08
CA SER A 389 -20.79 7.55 -1.31
C SER A 389 -20.09 6.58 -2.25
N ILE A 390 -20.58 5.34 -2.33
CA ILE A 390 -20.00 4.32 -3.23
C ILE A 390 -20.19 4.66 -4.71
N GLU A 391 -21.28 5.35 -5.05
CA GLU A 391 -21.54 5.80 -6.42
C GLU A 391 -20.48 6.80 -6.90
N ASP A 392 -20.12 7.77 -6.06
CA ASP A 392 -19.08 8.73 -6.42
C ASP A 392 -17.68 8.10 -6.44
N ALA A 393 -17.45 7.08 -5.59
CA ALA A 393 -16.25 6.26 -5.67
C ALA A 393 -16.17 5.52 -7.01
N TRP A 394 -17.27 4.92 -7.47
CA TRP A 394 -17.37 4.27 -8.76
C TRP A 394 -17.19 5.25 -9.93
N LYS A 395 -17.74 6.46 -9.85
CA LYS A 395 -17.52 7.51 -10.87
C LYS A 395 -16.06 7.93 -10.92
N ALA A 396 -15.40 8.10 -9.78
CA ALA A 396 -13.97 8.41 -9.71
C ALA A 396 -13.14 7.27 -10.33
N PHE A 397 -13.42 6.03 -9.95
CA PHE A 397 -12.79 4.82 -10.48
C PHE A 397 -12.97 4.68 -12.00
N SER A 398 -14.21 4.80 -12.49
CA SER A 398 -14.57 4.69 -13.90
C SER A 398 -13.97 5.82 -14.75
N GLY A 399 -13.76 7.00 -14.16
CA GLY A 399 -13.12 8.14 -14.81
C GLY A 399 -11.60 8.03 -14.97
N MET A 400 -10.94 7.04 -14.35
CA MET A 400 -9.49 6.85 -14.47
C MET A 400 -9.11 6.16 -15.77
N LYS A 401 -8.11 6.70 -16.49
CA LYS A 401 -7.59 6.10 -17.74
C LYS A 401 -6.62 4.94 -17.48
N ILE A 402 -5.85 5.05 -16.39
CA ILE A 402 -4.87 4.06 -15.96
C ILE A 402 -5.26 3.64 -14.56
N ARG A 403 -5.40 2.34 -14.35
CA ARG A 403 -5.73 1.73 -13.06
C ARG A 403 -4.63 0.74 -12.74
N ASN A 404 -4.05 0.85 -11.55
CA ASN A 404 -3.13 -0.15 -11.04
C ASN A 404 -3.85 -1.04 -10.02
N ILE A 405 -3.18 -2.07 -9.56
CA ILE A 405 -3.73 -2.95 -8.52
C ILE A 405 -4.29 -2.23 -7.28
N VAL A 406 -3.70 -1.10 -6.87
CA VAL A 406 -4.20 -0.33 -5.73
C VAL A 406 -5.57 0.29 -6.05
N THR A 407 -5.77 0.77 -7.28
CA THR A 407 -7.05 1.27 -7.77
C THR A 407 -8.14 0.21 -7.73
N TRP A 408 -7.86 -0.99 -8.25
CA TRP A 408 -8.79 -2.12 -8.26
C TRP A 408 -9.13 -2.58 -6.84
N ASN A 409 -8.12 -2.76 -6.00
CA ASN A 409 -8.31 -3.17 -4.61
C ASN A 409 -9.15 -2.17 -3.81
N ALA A 410 -8.95 -0.86 -4.01
CA ALA A 410 -9.75 0.16 -3.35
C ALA A 410 -11.24 0.02 -3.69
N MET A 411 -11.57 -0.29 -4.94
CA MET A 411 -12.96 -0.44 -5.39
C MET A 411 -13.59 -1.77 -4.93
N ILE A 412 -12.85 -2.89 -5.04
CA ILE A 412 -13.30 -4.22 -4.56
C ILE A 412 -13.60 -4.16 -3.05
N CYS A 413 -12.67 -3.63 -2.26
CA CYS A 413 -12.87 -3.44 -0.83
C CYS A 413 -14.00 -2.43 -0.54
N GLY A 414 -14.12 -1.36 -1.34
CA GLY A 414 -15.21 -0.39 -1.23
C GLY A 414 -16.59 -1.05 -1.37
N PHE A 415 -16.82 -1.78 -2.46
CA PHE A 415 -18.09 -2.50 -2.67
C PHE A 415 -18.36 -3.53 -1.57
N SER A 416 -17.33 -4.28 -1.19
CA SER A 416 -17.39 -5.28 -0.12
C SER A 416 -17.85 -4.68 1.23
N HIS A 417 -17.27 -3.55 1.65
CA HIS A 417 -17.70 -2.83 2.86
C HIS A 417 -19.10 -2.22 2.76
N HIS A 418 -19.65 -2.04 1.55
CA HIS A 418 -20.99 -1.49 1.34
C HIS A 418 -22.08 -2.57 1.19
N GLY A 419 -21.70 -3.85 1.30
CA GLY A 419 -22.61 -4.97 1.08
C GLY A 419 -22.93 -5.28 -0.37
N LEU A 420 -22.22 -4.67 -1.29
CA LEU A 420 -22.38 -4.85 -2.72
C LEU A 420 -21.41 -5.95 -3.18
N GLY A 421 -21.59 -7.15 -2.60
CA GLY A 421 -20.64 -8.24 -2.75
C GLY A 421 -20.59 -8.81 -4.17
N LYS A 422 -21.69 -8.73 -4.94
CA LYS A 422 -21.72 -9.16 -6.35
C LYS A 422 -20.90 -8.22 -7.22
N GLU A 423 -21.11 -6.92 -7.05
CA GLU A 423 -20.39 -5.85 -7.72
C GLU A 423 -18.89 -5.92 -7.40
N ALA A 424 -18.52 -6.27 -6.17
CA ALA A 424 -17.12 -6.50 -5.79
C ALA A 424 -16.48 -7.66 -6.58
N LEU A 425 -17.22 -8.75 -6.83
CA LEU A 425 -16.74 -9.88 -7.63
C LEU A 425 -16.69 -9.56 -9.12
N GLU A 426 -17.65 -8.81 -9.66
CA GLU A 426 -17.62 -8.31 -11.04
C GLU A 426 -16.38 -7.43 -11.29
N VAL A 427 -16.07 -6.51 -10.38
CA VAL A 427 -14.85 -5.68 -10.47
C VAL A 427 -13.58 -6.54 -10.37
N PHE A 428 -13.59 -7.60 -9.56
CA PHE A 428 -12.48 -8.54 -9.49
C PHE A 428 -12.28 -9.28 -10.83
N GLU A 429 -13.36 -9.71 -11.49
CA GLU A 429 -13.28 -10.32 -12.82
C GLU A 429 -12.78 -9.33 -13.88
N GLU A 430 -13.25 -8.07 -13.85
CA GLU A 430 -12.74 -7.01 -14.73
C GLU A 430 -11.24 -6.75 -14.54
N MET A 431 -10.76 -6.74 -13.29
CA MET A 431 -9.34 -6.62 -12.96
C MET A 431 -8.51 -7.74 -13.62
N MET A 432 -9.04 -8.97 -13.57
CA MET A 432 -8.39 -10.16 -14.15
C MET A 432 -8.34 -10.09 -15.68
N VAL A 433 -9.43 -9.64 -16.31
CA VAL A 433 -9.50 -9.41 -17.76
C VAL A 433 -8.55 -8.29 -18.20
N ALA A 434 -8.35 -7.27 -17.37
CA ALA A 434 -7.40 -6.19 -17.62
C ALA A 434 -5.92 -6.62 -17.50
N GLY A 435 -5.64 -7.86 -17.09
CA GLY A 435 -4.28 -8.42 -16.97
C GLY A 435 -3.55 -8.01 -15.68
N GLU A 436 -4.26 -7.45 -14.70
CA GLU A 436 -3.70 -7.12 -13.39
C GLU A 436 -3.69 -8.37 -12.48
N PHE A 437 -2.59 -8.58 -11.76
CA PHE A 437 -2.38 -9.80 -10.96
C PHE A 437 -2.85 -9.62 -9.51
N PRO A 438 -3.82 -10.40 -9.00
CA PRO A 438 -4.30 -10.29 -7.62
C PRO A 438 -3.17 -10.40 -6.59
N ASN A 439 -3.28 -9.61 -5.52
CA ASN A 439 -2.37 -9.67 -4.37
C ASN A 439 -3.14 -9.98 -3.07
N ARG A 440 -2.42 -9.99 -1.94
CA ARG A 440 -3.00 -10.24 -0.60
C ARG A 440 -4.22 -9.35 -0.32
N ILE A 441 -4.14 -8.05 -0.63
CA ILE A 441 -5.24 -7.11 -0.38
C ILE A 441 -6.45 -7.39 -1.29
N THR A 442 -6.22 -7.82 -2.54
CA THR A 442 -7.29 -8.20 -3.46
C THR A 442 -8.13 -9.34 -2.89
N PHE A 443 -7.48 -10.39 -2.40
CA PHE A 443 -8.16 -11.56 -1.84
C PHE A 443 -8.89 -11.27 -0.53
N ILE A 444 -8.39 -10.37 0.30
CA ILE A 444 -9.15 -9.88 1.47
C ILE A 444 -10.48 -9.26 1.02
N GLY A 445 -10.46 -8.37 0.03
CA GLY A 445 -11.68 -7.73 -0.49
C GLY A 445 -12.70 -8.74 -1.05
N VAL A 446 -12.21 -9.71 -1.84
CA VAL A 446 -13.01 -10.79 -2.44
C VAL A 446 -13.60 -11.74 -1.39
N LEU A 447 -12.80 -12.18 -0.42
CA LEU A 447 -13.28 -13.07 0.65
C LEU A 447 -14.27 -12.37 1.58
N HIS A 448 -14.05 -11.08 1.86
CA HIS A 448 -14.99 -10.27 2.62
C HIS A 448 -16.32 -10.08 1.84
N ALA A 449 -16.27 -9.94 0.51
CA ALA A 449 -17.48 -9.88 -0.31
C ALA A 449 -18.26 -11.21 -0.26
N CYS A 450 -17.54 -12.34 -0.34
CA CYS A 450 -18.14 -13.66 -0.16
C CYS A 450 -18.76 -13.82 1.23
N CYS A 451 -18.06 -13.38 2.28
CA CYS A 451 -18.52 -13.41 3.68
C CYS A 451 -19.81 -12.61 3.89
N HIS A 452 -19.99 -11.48 3.21
CA HIS A 452 -21.21 -10.67 3.33
C HIS A 452 -22.38 -11.12 2.46
N MET A 453 -22.12 -12.00 1.48
CA MET A 453 -23.18 -12.56 0.62
C MET A 453 -23.48 -14.03 0.94
N GLY A 454 -22.70 -14.66 1.81
CA GLY A 454 -22.82 -16.09 2.13
C GLY A 454 -22.36 -17.00 1.00
N PHE A 455 -21.46 -16.54 0.13
CA PHE A 455 -20.93 -17.30 -1.01
C PHE A 455 -19.82 -18.27 -0.56
N VAL A 456 -20.21 -19.31 0.18
CA VAL A 456 -19.29 -20.28 0.81
C VAL A 456 -18.41 -20.97 -0.22
N GLU A 457 -19.01 -21.51 -1.29
CA GLU A 457 -18.28 -22.26 -2.34
C GLU A 457 -17.26 -21.38 -3.06
N GLN A 458 -17.65 -20.16 -3.46
CA GLN A 458 -16.76 -19.20 -4.10
C GLN A 458 -15.63 -18.77 -3.15
N GLY A 459 -15.95 -18.52 -1.87
CA GLY A 459 -14.94 -18.17 -0.86
C GLY A 459 -13.88 -19.27 -0.69
N HIS A 460 -14.30 -20.54 -0.62
CA HIS A 460 -13.37 -21.68 -0.60
C HIS A 460 -12.54 -21.79 -1.87
N TYR A 461 -13.15 -21.61 -3.04
CA TYR A 461 -12.44 -21.63 -4.31
C TYR A 461 -11.34 -20.57 -4.35
N TYR A 462 -11.64 -19.33 -3.95
CA TYR A 462 -10.66 -18.25 -3.92
C TYR A 462 -9.54 -18.52 -2.93
N PHE A 463 -9.86 -18.95 -1.71
CA PHE A 463 -8.88 -19.18 -0.65
C PHE A 463 -7.96 -20.38 -0.94
N ASN A 464 -8.53 -21.54 -1.33
CA ASN A 464 -7.77 -22.79 -1.47
C ASN A 464 -7.09 -22.93 -2.85
N HIS A 465 -7.71 -22.43 -3.92
CA HIS A 465 -7.22 -22.64 -5.28
C HIS A 465 -6.64 -21.37 -5.90
N LEU A 466 -7.38 -20.27 -5.90
CA LEU A 466 -6.96 -19.09 -6.67
C LEU A 466 -5.76 -18.39 -6.01
N MET A 467 -5.75 -18.22 -4.68
CA MET A 467 -4.59 -17.67 -3.97
C MET A 467 -3.31 -18.47 -4.23
N LYS A 468 -3.40 -19.81 -4.20
CA LYS A 468 -2.27 -20.71 -4.50
C LYS A 468 -1.79 -20.57 -5.93
N ARG A 469 -2.70 -20.44 -6.91
CA ARG A 469 -2.37 -20.21 -8.32
C ARG A 469 -1.57 -18.92 -8.54
N TYR A 470 -1.86 -17.87 -7.78
CA TYR A 470 -1.16 -16.60 -7.83
C TYR A 470 -0.01 -16.48 -6.82
N SER A 471 0.39 -17.58 -6.18
CA SER A 471 1.46 -17.61 -5.17
C SER A 471 1.24 -16.64 -4.00
N VAL A 472 -0.03 -16.35 -3.68
CA VAL A 472 -0.42 -15.47 -2.56
C VAL A 472 -0.55 -16.33 -1.31
N GLN A 473 0.34 -16.13 -0.35
CA GLN A 473 0.26 -16.78 0.96
C GLN A 473 -0.84 -16.14 1.83
N PRO A 474 -1.77 -16.93 2.40
CA PRO A 474 -2.78 -16.41 3.32
C PRO A 474 -2.16 -15.88 4.60
N ASP A 475 -2.67 -14.75 5.08
CA ASP A 475 -2.37 -14.17 6.39
C ASP A 475 -3.62 -14.19 7.29
N LEU A 476 -3.46 -13.75 8.54
CA LEU A 476 -4.54 -13.70 9.54
C LEU A 476 -5.84 -13.10 9.01
N GLN A 477 -5.80 -12.05 8.19
CA GLN A 477 -7.02 -11.40 7.69
C GLN A 477 -7.80 -12.30 6.73
N HIS A 478 -7.10 -13.06 5.88
CA HIS A 478 -7.74 -14.02 4.98
C HIS A 478 -8.43 -15.14 5.78
N TYR A 479 -7.72 -15.69 6.77
CA TYR A 479 -8.26 -16.73 7.66
C TYR A 479 -9.49 -16.23 8.44
N THR A 480 -9.43 -15.01 9.00
CA THR A 480 -10.57 -14.38 9.69
C THR A 480 -11.77 -14.17 8.77
N CYS A 481 -11.56 -13.84 7.49
CA CYS A 481 -12.64 -13.74 6.51
C CYS A 481 -13.32 -15.10 6.28
N VAL A 482 -12.55 -16.19 6.18
CA VAL A 482 -13.09 -17.55 6.01
C VAL A 482 -13.84 -18.01 7.26
N VAL A 483 -13.31 -17.75 8.47
CA VAL A 483 -14.04 -18.01 9.72
C VAL A 483 -15.36 -17.25 9.74
N GLY A 484 -15.35 -15.97 9.39
CA GLY A 484 -16.56 -15.15 9.30
C GLY A 484 -17.58 -15.72 8.31
N LEU A 485 -17.13 -16.14 7.12
CA LEU A 485 -17.96 -16.74 6.07
C LEU A 485 -18.64 -18.03 6.53
N LEU A 486 -17.86 -18.99 7.05
CA LEU A 486 -18.36 -20.27 7.54
C LEU A 486 -19.27 -20.09 8.76
N SER A 487 -18.89 -19.21 9.69
CA SER A 487 -19.68 -18.91 10.89
C SER A 487 -21.05 -18.34 10.51
N LYS A 488 -21.09 -17.35 9.61
CA LYS A 488 -22.34 -16.77 9.12
C LYS A 488 -23.20 -17.77 8.36
N ALA A 489 -22.59 -18.70 7.63
CA ALA A 489 -23.30 -19.80 6.97
C ALA A 489 -23.88 -20.83 7.95
N GLY A 490 -23.42 -20.86 9.19
CA GLY A 490 -23.86 -21.83 10.21
C GLY A 490 -23.12 -23.17 10.15
N LEU A 491 -22.00 -23.24 9.41
CA LEU A 491 -21.17 -24.43 9.24
C LEU A 491 -20.19 -24.59 10.43
N PHE A 492 -20.74 -24.72 11.64
CA PHE A 492 -19.97 -24.63 12.89
C PHE A 492 -18.88 -25.71 13.03
N GLU A 493 -19.17 -26.95 12.61
CA GLU A 493 -18.19 -28.04 12.67
C GLU A 493 -16.98 -27.77 11.76
N GLU A 494 -17.23 -27.22 10.56
CA GLU A 494 -16.17 -26.82 9.63
C GLU A 494 -15.35 -25.65 10.18
N VAL A 495 -15.98 -24.66 10.84
CA VAL A 495 -15.24 -23.58 11.52
C VAL A 495 -14.32 -24.13 12.59
N GLU A 496 -14.80 -25.05 13.44
CA GLU A 496 -14.00 -25.62 14.53
C GLU A 496 -12.80 -26.41 14.01
N SER A 497 -12.98 -27.21 12.94
CA SER A 497 -11.88 -27.92 12.27
C SER A 497 -10.90 -26.92 11.64
N PHE A 498 -11.40 -25.93 10.89
CA PHE A 498 -10.58 -24.93 10.23
C PHE A 498 -9.74 -24.12 11.23
N MET A 499 -10.35 -23.68 12.35
CA MET A 499 -9.63 -22.94 13.39
C MET A 499 -8.57 -23.77 14.10
N ARG A 500 -8.77 -25.08 14.21
CA ARG A 500 -7.80 -26.01 14.83
C ARG A 500 -6.61 -26.32 13.92
N GLU A 501 -6.85 -26.44 12.62
CA GLU A 501 -5.83 -26.85 11.63
C GLU A 501 -5.01 -25.67 11.09
N ALA A 502 -5.52 -24.44 11.20
CA ALA A 502 -4.85 -23.27 10.67
C ALA A 502 -3.49 -23.00 11.34
N PRO A 503 -2.41 -22.76 10.56
CA PRO A 503 -1.06 -22.52 11.08
C PRO A 503 -0.86 -21.06 11.54
N ILE A 504 -1.82 -20.50 12.28
CA ILE A 504 -1.81 -19.10 12.72
C ILE A 504 -2.27 -18.96 14.17
N GLN A 505 -1.87 -17.86 14.80
CA GLN A 505 -2.47 -17.43 16.06
C GLN A 505 -3.70 -16.58 15.74
N TRP A 506 -4.86 -17.04 16.19
CA TRP A 506 -6.11 -16.30 16.04
C TRP A 506 -6.09 -15.00 16.85
N ASP A 507 -6.87 -14.01 16.40
CA ASP A 507 -7.10 -12.77 17.13
C ASP A 507 -8.51 -12.73 17.73
N VAL A 508 -8.76 -11.69 18.52
CA VAL A 508 -10.06 -11.46 19.15
C VAL A 508 -11.19 -11.30 18.11
N VAL A 509 -10.88 -10.83 16.90
CA VAL A 509 -11.86 -10.55 15.85
C VAL A 509 -12.47 -11.85 15.31
N ALA A 510 -11.64 -12.87 15.04
CA ALA A 510 -12.12 -14.17 14.59
C ALA A 510 -13.06 -14.83 15.62
N TRP A 511 -12.67 -14.81 16.90
CA TRP A 511 -13.49 -15.35 17.99
C TRP A 511 -14.81 -14.58 18.18
N ARG A 512 -14.78 -13.25 18.10
CA ARG A 512 -15.99 -12.42 18.16
C ARG A 512 -16.93 -12.70 16.97
N ALA A 513 -16.39 -12.94 15.78
CA ALA A 513 -17.19 -13.28 14.60
C ALA A 513 -17.92 -14.62 14.78
N LEU A 514 -17.22 -15.65 15.25
CA LEU A 514 -17.81 -16.96 15.57
C LEU A 514 -18.85 -16.85 16.69
N LEU A 515 -18.52 -16.15 17.79
CA LEU A 515 -19.44 -15.98 18.91
C LEU A 515 -20.73 -15.23 18.52
N ASN A 516 -20.60 -14.19 17.70
CA ASN A 516 -21.75 -13.48 17.16
C ASN A 516 -22.62 -14.36 16.25
N ALA A 517 -22.00 -15.20 15.41
CA ALA A 517 -22.74 -16.14 14.59
C ALA A 517 -23.46 -17.21 15.44
N CYS A 518 -22.83 -17.71 16.50
CA CYS A 518 -23.47 -18.61 17.47
C CYS A 518 -24.71 -17.97 18.11
N TYR A 519 -24.63 -16.68 18.46
CA TYR A 519 -25.78 -15.92 18.96
C TYR A 519 -26.90 -15.83 17.91
N VAL A 520 -26.60 -15.31 16.72
CA VAL A 520 -27.59 -15.09 15.65
C VAL A 520 -28.26 -16.39 15.19
N ARG A 521 -27.48 -17.48 15.06
CA ARG A 521 -27.97 -18.80 14.62
C ARG A 521 -28.48 -19.68 15.78
N ARG A 522 -28.53 -19.14 17.01
CA ARG A 522 -29.01 -19.82 18.22
C ARG A 522 -28.24 -21.08 18.62
N ASN A 523 -26.96 -21.19 18.24
CA ASN A 523 -26.06 -22.24 18.73
C ASN A 523 -25.41 -21.81 20.06
N TYR A 524 -26.23 -21.71 21.10
CA TYR A 524 -25.80 -21.18 22.40
C TYR A 524 -24.81 -22.08 23.15
N THR A 525 -24.85 -23.39 22.88
CA THR A 525 -23.94 -24.36 23.52
C THR A 525 -22.50 -24.14 23.07
N LEU A 526 -22.28 -24.03 21.76
CA LEU A 526 -20.97 -23.66 21.20
C LEU A 526 -20.58 -22.24 21.59
N GLY A 527 -21.53 -21.30 21.53
CA GLY A 527 -21.30 -19.91 21.92
C GLY A 527 -20.73 -19.74 23.33
N LYS A 528 -21.27 -20.45 24.32
CA LYS A 528 -20.74 -20.43 25.70
C LYS A 528 -19.31 -20.97 25.78
N LYS A 529 -19.02 -22.12 25.15
CA LYS A 529 -17.67 -22.71 25.12
C LYS A 529 -16.64 -21.76 24.47
N VAL A 530 -17.00 -21.17 23.33
CA VAL A 530 -16.16 -20.21 22.62
C VAL A 530 -15.90 -18.97 23.46
N ALA A 531 -16.93 -18.44 24.14
CA ALA A 531 -16.80 -17.28 25.00
C ALA A 531 -15.88 -17.55 26.20
N GLU A 532 -16.01 -18.70 26.87
CA GLU A 532 -15.14 -19.10 27.99
C GLU A 532 -13.67 -19.11 27.57
N TYR A 533 -13.35 -19.80 26.47
CA TYR A 533 -11.98 -19.83 25.93
C TYR A 533 -11.47 -18.44 25.51
N ALA A 534 -12.29 -17.67 24.81
CA ALA A 534 -11.91 -16.34 24.34
C ALA A 534 -11.72 -15.33 25.49
N MET A 535 -12.45 -15.47 26.60
CA MET A 535 -12.31 -14.64 27.80
C MET A 535 -11.06 -14.94 28.63
N GLU A 536 -10.54 -16.16 28.57
CA GLU A 536 -9.25 -16.51 29.16
C GLU A 536 -8.10 -15.93 28.33
N THR A 537 -8.24 -15.99 27.00
CA THR A 537 -7.20 -15.52 26.07
C THR A 537 -7.19 -13.99 25.94
N TYR A 538 -8.36 -13.35 25.90
CA TYR A 538 -8.55 -11.91 25.72
C TYR A 538 -9.43 -11.31 26.83
N PRO A 539 -8.92 -11.26 28.08
CA PRO A 539 -9.73 -10.87 29.25
C PRO A 539 -10.24 -9.43 29.20
N ASN A 540 -9.63 -8.56 28.39
CA ASN A 540 -9.93 -7.13 28.32
C ASN A 540 -10.93 -6.75 27.21
N ASP A 541 -11.32 -7.66 26.32
CA ASP A 541 -12.26 -7.34 25.23
C ASP A 541 -13.70 -7.34 25.75
N SER A 542 -14.36 -6.18 25.74
CA SER A 542 -15.74 -6.04 26.21
C SER A 542 -16.77 -6.72 25.31
N GLY A 543 -16.46 -6.90 24.02
CA GLY A 543 -17.36 -7.50 23.03
C GLY A 543 -17.70 -8.95 23.34
N ILE A 544 -16.73 -9.73 23.81
CA ILE A 544 -16.94 -11.14 24.19
C ILE A 544 -17.94 -11.25 25.36
N TYR A 545 -17.76 -10.46 26.42
CA TYR A 545 -18.66 -10.47 27.57
C TYR A 545 -20.08 -10.03 27.18
N ILE A 546 -20.20 -9.00 26.35
CA ILE A 546 -21.52 -8.52 25.90
C ILE A 546 -22.24 -9.60 25.09
N LEU A 547 -21.54 -10.27 24.16
CA LEU A 547 -22.14 -11.36 23.38
C LEU A 547 -22.53 -12.55 24.25
N LEU A 548 -21.71 -12.93 25.23
CA LEU A 548 -22.05 -14.01 26.18
C LEU A 548 -23.25 -13.63 27.07
N SER A 549 -23.30 -12.38 27.54
CA SER A 549 -24.45 -11.84 28.27
C SER A 549 -25.73 -11.92 27.43
N ASN A 550 -25.66 -11.55 26.15
CA ASN A 550 -26.80 -11.64 25.23
C ASN A 550 -27.25 -13.09 25.00
N ILE A 551 -26.31 -14.05 24.89
CA ILE A 551 -26.61 -15.48 24.80
C ILE A 551 -27.36 -15.98 26.05
N HIS A 552 -26.90 -15.59 27.24
CA HIS A 552 -27.60 -15.95 28.48
C HIS A 552 -28.98 -15.30 28.58
N ALA A 553 -29.12 -14.01 28.24
CA ALA A 553 -30.40 -13.31 28.26
C ALA A 553 -31.43 -13.96 27.32
N THR A 554 -31.03 -14.26 26.07
CA THR A 554 -31.91 -14.93 25.09
C THR A 554 -32.21 -16.38 25.44
N SER A 555 -31.33 -17.05 26.17
CA SER A 555 -31.56 -18.39 26.75
C SER A 555 -32.36 -18.35 28.06
N LYS A 556 -32.75 -17.16 28.55
CA LYS A 556 -33.45 -16.93 29.83
C LYS A 556 -32.67 -17.38 31.07
N GLU A 557 -31.34 -17.33 31.01
CA GLU A 557 -30.43 -17.69 32.10
C GLU A 557 -29.89 -16.44 32.82
N TRP A 558 -30.73 -15.79 33.62
CA TRP A 558 -30.39 -14.52 34.28
C TRP A 558 -29.23 -14.60 35.27
N ASP A 559 -29.03 -15.75 35.92
CA ASP A 559 -27.85 -15.98 36.76
C ASP A 559 -26.55 -15.87 35.96
N GLY A 560 -26.57 -16.32 34.69
CA GLY A 560 -25.46 -16.18 33.77
C GLY A 560 -25.14 -14.72 33.45
N VAL A 561 -26.19 -13.92 33.18
CA VAL A 561 -26.06 -12.47 32.95
C VAL A 561 -25.44 -11.78 34.17
N ALA A 562 -25.93 -12.08 35.38
CA ALA A 562 -25.40 -11.53 36.62
C ALA A 562 -23.93 -11.91 36.86
N ARG A 563 -23.55 -13.16 36.58
CA ARG A 563 -22.14 -13.62 36.66
C ARG A 563 -21.24 -12.88 35.68
N VAL A 564 -21.63 -12.75 34.42
CA VAL A 564 -20.84 -12.04 33.40
C VAL A 564 -20.63 -10.58 33.79
N ARG A 565 -21.67 -9.89 34.29
CA ARG A 565 -21.56 -8.50 34.79
C ARG A 565 -20.62 -8.36 35.97
N SER A 566 -20.70 -9.30 36.92
CA SER A 566 -19.83 -9.33 38.09
C SER A 566 -18.38 -9.49 37.68
N LEU A 567 -18.12 -10.38 36.71
CA LEU A 567 -16.79 -10.61 36.15
C LEU A 567 -16.25 -9.41 35.36
N MET A 568 -17.09 -8.73 34.58
CA MET A 568 -16.70 -7.48 33.92
C MET A 568 -16.28 -6.42 34.95
N LYS A 569 -17.00 -6.30 36.07
CA LYS A 569 -16.67 -5.38 37.16
C LYS A 569 -15.35 -5.75 37.85
N GLU A 570 -15.15 -7.04 38.14
CA GLU A 570 -13.91 -7.56 38.73
C GLU A 570 -12.69 -7.28 37.85
N ARG A 571 -12.81 -7.57 36.54
CA ARG A 571 -11.75 -7.36 35.55
C ARG A 571 -11.65 -5.92 35.02
N ARG A 572 -12.46 -5.00 35.55
CA ARG A 572 -12.53 -3.58 35.14
C ARG A 572 -12.78 -3.38 33.64
N VAL A 573 -13.49 -4.31 33.01
CA VAL A 573 -13.89 -4.22 31.61
C VAL A 573 -15.14 -3.35 31.53
N LYS A 574 -15.09 -2.28 30.73
CA LYS A 574 -16.22 -1.37 30.52
C LYS A 574 -16.85 -1.60 29.15
N LYS A 575 -18.18 -1.58 29.11
CA LYS A 575 -18.94 -1.52 27.86
C LYS A 575 -18.69 -0.17 27.20
N GLU A 576 -18.37 -0.19 25.91
CA GLU A 576 -18.31 1.04 25.12
C GLU A 576 -19.74 1.54 24.84
N PRO A 577 -20.06 2.81 25.15
CA PRO A 577 -21.38 3.35 24.86
C PRO A 577 -21.58 3.46 23.34
N GLY A 578 -22.78 3.09 22.87
CA GLY A 578 -23.15 3.23 21.47
C GLY A 578 -23.48 4.68 21.14
N VAL A 579 -22.58 5.35 20.41
CA VAL A 579 -22.73 6.74 19.97
C VAL A 579 -23.02 6.75 18.47
N SER A 580 -24.05 7.51 18.08
CA SER A 580 -24.35 7.78 16.68
C SER A 580 -24.26 9.27 16.40
N TRP A 581 -23.78 9.66 15.23
CA TRP A 581 -23.68 11.07 14.85
C TRP A 581 -24.03 11.33 13.39
N ILE A 582 -24.45 12.57 13.14
CA ILE A 582 -24.81 13.10 11.82
C ILE A 582 -24.25 14.51 11.67
N SER A 583 -23.72 14.83 10.48
CA SER A 583 -23.16 16.14 10.18
C SER A 583 -24.09 16.96 9.29
N ILE A 584 -24.75 17.96 9.86
CA ILE A 584 -25.71 18.83 9.18
C ILE A 584 -25.19 20.27 9.25
N ARG A 585 -25.22 20.99 8.12
CA ARG A 585 -24.75 22.40 8.04
C ARG A 585 -23.37 22.64 8.67
N ASN A 586 -22.42 21.71 8.47
CA ASN A 586 -21.06 21.76 9.02
C ASN A 586 -20.95 21.66 10.56
N GLN A 587 -22.03 21.23 11.22
CA GLN A 587 -22.03 20.89 12.65
C GLN A 587 -22.26 19.39 12.80
N THR A 588 -21.48 18.75 13.66
CA THR A 588 -21.64 17.33 13.99
C THR A 588 -22.49 17.23 15.25
N HIS A 589 -23.62 16.53 15.14
CA HIS A 589 -24.54 16.28 16.24
C HIS A 589 -24.37 14.83 16.67
N MET A 590 -24.02 14.63 17.95
CA MET A 590 -23.82 13.31 18.55
C MET A 590 -25.01 12.94 19.43
N PHE A 591 -25.34 11.66 19.45
CA PHE A 591 -26.47 11.12 20.19
C PHE A 591 -26.03 9.87 20.96
N LEU A 592 -26.48 9.78 22.21
CA LEU A 592 -26.38 8.58 23.05
C LEU A 592 -27.79 8.21 23.53
N SER A 593 -28.02 6.92 23.79
CA SER A 593 -29.36 6.37 24.06
C SER A 593 -30.05 6.85 25.36
N GLU A 594 -29.39 7.69 26.14
CA GLU A 594 -29.90 8.26 27.41
C GLU A 594 -29.52 9.73 27.60
N ASP A 595 -28.95 10.36 26.57
CA ASP A 595 -28.39 11.70 26.69
C ASP A 595 -29.41 12.79 26.39
N ASN A 596 -29.56 13.73 27.33
CA ASN A 596 -30.43 14.90 27.24
C ASN A 596 -29.64 16.18 26.90
N GLN A 597 -28.36 16.09 26.55
CA GLN A 597 -27.52 17.27 26.28
C GLN A 597 -27.81 17.97 24.95
N HIS A 598 -28.54 17.33 24.02
CA HIS A 598 -28.88 17.97 22.76
C HIS A 598 -29.94 19.07 22.97
N SER A 599 -29.70 20.29 22.47
CA SER A 599 -30.58 21.45 22.66
C SER A 599 -32.02 21.23 22.19
N GLU A 600 -32.21 20.38 21.18
CA GLU A 600 -33.52 20.03 20.59
C GLU A 600 -34.02 18.63 20.97
N ILE A 601 -33.53 18.01 22.04
CA ILE A 601 -33.83 16.60 22.38
C ILE A 601 -35.34 16.30 22.49
N VAL A 602 -36.12 17.23 23.04
CA VAL A 602 -37.58 17.09 23.19
C VAL A 602 -38.27 16.95 21.82
N LEU A 603 -37.84 17.74 20.83
CA LEU A 603 -38.38 17.67 19.48
C LEU A 603 -37.94 16.38 18.77
N ILE A 604 -36.71 15.95 19.01
CA ILE A 604 -36.18 14.69 18.45
C ILE A 604 -36.97 13.51 19.00
N TYR A 605 -37.22 13.43 20.31
CA TYR A 605 -38.01 12.36 20.91
C TYR A 605 -39.45 12.34 20.40
N ALA A 606 -40.08 13.52 20.26
CA ALA A 606 -41.39 13.62 19.64
C ALA A 606 -41.36 13.08 18.19
N LYS A 607 -40.32 13.40 17.42
CA LYS A 607 -40.17 12.91 16.05
C LYS A 607 -39.94 11.41 15.99
N VAL A 608 -39.11 10.85 16.88
CA VAL A 608 -38.92 9.40 17.00
C VAL A 608 -40.24 8.70 17.26
N LYS A 609 -41.03 9.21 18.22
CA LYS A 609 -42.36 8.65 18.52
C LYS A 609 -43.31 8.69 17.33
N GLU A 610 -43.33 9.80 16.59
CA GLU A 610 -44.10 9.94 15.34
C GLU A 610 -43.67 8.94 14.26
N VAL A 611 -42.36 8.80 14.05
CA VAL A 611 -41.80 7.90 13.03
C VAL A 611 -42.05 6.44 13.40
N LEU A 612 -41.81 6.07 14.66
CA LEU A 612 -42.03 4.71 15.18
C LEU A 612 -43.50 4.30 15.07
N SER A 613 -44.45 5.20 15.37
CA SER A 613 -45.88 4.89 15.23
C SER A 613 -46.28 4.64 13.77
N LYS A 614 -45.69 5.40 12.83
CA LYS A 614 -45.92 5.21 11.39
C LYS A 614 -45.30 3.92 10.84
N ILE A 615 -44.11 3.52 11.28
CA ILE A 615 -43.53 2.26 10.80
C ILE A 615 -44.17 1.02 11.45
N ARG A 616 -44.81 1.14 12.62
CA ARG A 616 -45.61 0.04 13.20
C ARG A 616 -46.75 -0.39 12.28
N THR A 617 -47.39 0.55 11.58
CA THR A 617 -48.42 0.21 10.58
C THR A 617 -47.85 -0.47 9.33
N LEU A 618 -46.54 -0.36 9.11
CA LEU A 618 -45.78 -1.03 8.05
C LEU A 618 -45.19 -2.38 8.49
N GLY A 619 -45.50 -2.86 9.70
CA GLY A 619 -45.06 -4.15 10.21
C GLY A 619 -43.84 -4.12 11.13
N TYR A 620 -43.42 -2.96 11.63
CA TYR A 620 -42.36 -2.88 12.64
C TYR A 620 -42.84 -3.42 14.00
N SER A 621 -42.10 -4.40 14.54
CA SER A 621 -42.25 -4.90 15.91
C SER A 621 -40.92 -4.74 16.66
N PRO A 622 -40.88 -4.01 17.81
CA PRO A 622 -39.67 -3.92 18.61
C PRO A 622 -39.20 -5.28 19.10
N ASP A 623 -37.89 -5.55 19.02
CA ASP A 623 -37.29 -6.79 19.49
C ASP A 623 -37.10 -6.78 21.02
N VAL A 624 -38.22 -6.86 21.75
CA VAL A 624 -38.20 -6.98 23.22
C VAL A 624 -37.98 -8.45 23.54
N ALA A 625 -36.85 -8.79 24.15
CA ALA A 625 -36.54 -10.15 24.57
C ALA A 625 -37.50 -10.62 25.69
N GLY A 626 -38.72 -11.05 25.33
CA GLY A 626 -39.70 -11.72 26.19
C GLY A 626 -40.22 -10.91 27.38
N GLY A 627 -41.46 -10.41 27.31
CA GLY A 627 -42.11 -9.57 28.33
C GLY A 627 -42.36 -10.22 29.71
N TYR A 628 -41.34 -10.27 30.57
CA TYR A 628 -41.48 -10.52 32.01
C TYR A 628 -40.61 -9.55 32.83
N HIS A 629 -41.06 -9.27 34.06
CA HIS A 629 -40.76 -8.12 34.92
C HIS A 629 -39.30 -7.85 35.35
N ASP A 630 -38.31 -8.61 34.88
CA ASP A 630 -36.88 -8.39 35.17
C ASP A 630 -36.06 -8.21 33.87
N VAL A 631 -36.64 -7.53 32.87
CA VAL A 631 -35.93 -7.17 31.64
C VAL A 631 -34.75 -6.25 32.02
N ASP A 632 -33.57 -6.58 31.50
CA ASP A 632 -32.43 -5.65 31.46
C ASP A 632 -32.92 -4.26 31.04
N GLU A 633 -32.64 -3.19 31.81
CA GLU A 633 -33.23 -1.86 31.57
C GLU A 633 -33.02 -1.43 30.09
N GLU A 634 -31.88 -1.77 29.48
CA GLU A 634 -31.54 -1.53 28.07
C GLU A 634 -32.46 -2.22 27.04
N GLN A 635 -33.11 -3.34 27.38
CA GLN A 635 -33.96 -4.11 26.47
C GLN A 635 -35.47 -3.78 26.64
N SER A 636 -35.80 -2.80 27.49
CA SER A 636 -37.17 -2.29 27.58
C SER A 636 -37.60 -1.62 26.27
N GLU A 637 -38.88 -1.76 25.90
CA GLU A 637 -39.43 -1.15 24.68
C GLU A 637 -39.22 0.38 24.63
N SER A 638 -39.22 1.03 25.81
CA SER A 638 -38.89 2.44 25.96
C SER A 638 -37.45 2.74 25.55
N ASN A 639 -36.48 1.97 26.03
CA ASN A 639 -35.06 2.21 25.74
C ASN A 639 -34.69 1.85 24.30
N LEU A 640 -35.26 0.76 23.75
CA LEU A 640 -35.12 0.40 22.33
C LEU A 640 -35.60 1.51 21.38
N SER A 641 -36.63 2.25 21.78
CA SER A 641 -37.19 3.33 20.96
C SER A 641 -36.22 4.51 20.78
N TYR A 642 -35.35 4.77 21.76
CA TYR A 642 -34.45 5.93 21.79
C TYR A 642 -32.98 5.57 21.60
N HIS A 643 -32.68 4.45 20.95
CA HIS A 643 -31.32 4.15 20.51
C HIS A 643 -30.72 5.29 19.68
N SER A 644 -29.41 5.53 19.87
CA SER A 644 -28.70 6.65 19.25
C SER A 644 -28.87 6.72 17.72
N GLU A 645 -28.97 5.59 17.02
CA GLU A 645 -29.23 5.57 15.57
C GLU A 645 -30.58 6.19 15.22
N LYS A 646 -31.64 5.82 15.95
CA LYS A 646 -33.00 6.34 15.72
C LYS A 646 -33.06 7.82 16.03
N LEU A 647 -32.36 8.28 17.07
CA LEU A 647 -32.22 9.70 17.40
C LEU A 647 -31.54 10.46 16.25
N ALA A 648 -30.41 9.95 15.75
CA ALA A 648 -29.67 10.57 14.66
C ALA A 648 -30.48 10.62 13.35
N VAL A 649 -31.18 9.53 13.01
CA VAL A 649 -32.06 9.48 11.82
C VAL A 649 -33.24 10.44 11.98
N ALA A 650 -33.90 10.49 13.14
CA ALA A 650 -35.00 11.41 13.39
C ALA A 650 -34.56 12.87 13.29
N TYR A 651 -33.41 13.22 13.85
CA TYR A 651 -32.82 14.56 13.70
C TYR A 651 -32.51 14.87 12.23
N GLY A 652 -31.94 13.91 11.50
CA GLY A 652 -31.71 14.01 10.06
C GLY A 652 -32.99 14.32 9.27
N LEU A 653 -34.07 13.59 9.54
CA LEU A 653 -35.39 13.80 8.92
C LEU A 653 -35.96 15.20 9.21
N MET A 654 -35.70 15.75 10.40
CA MET A 654 -36.18 17.10 10.77
C MET A 654 -35.42 18.23 10.07
N LYS A 655 -34.11 18.07 9.85
CA LYS A 655 -33.23 19.18 9.48
C LYS A 655 -32.81 19.21 8.01
N THR A 656 -33.12 18.15 7.26
CA THR A 656 -32.77 18.02 5.85
C THR A 656 -34.00 18.04 4.95
N THR A 657 -33.83 18.51 3.72
CA THR A 657 -34.90 18.61 2.73
C THR A 657 -35.51 17.24 2.43
N GLU A 658 -36.79 17.22 2.05
CA GLU A 658 -37.46 15.98 1.62
C GLU A 658 -36.65 15.27 0.52
N ASN A 659 -36.65 13.94 0.56
CA ASN A 659 -35.90 13.05 -0.34
C ASN A 659 -34.36 13.15 -0.30
N SER A 660 -33.74 14.04 0.47
CA SER A 660 -32.26 14.09 0.53
C SER A 660 -31.68 12.90 1.31
N PRO A 661 -30.58 12.29 0.86
CA PRO A 661 -29.92 11.20 1.56
C PRO A 661 -29.47 11.58 2.98
N LEU A 662 -29.55 10.63 3.90
CA LEU A 662 -29.05 10.77 5.27
C LEU A 662 -27.80 9.91 5.45
N TYR A 663 -26.77 10.47 6.08
CA TYR A 663 -25.54 9.77 6.40
C TYR A 663 -25.36 9.75 7.92
N VAL A 664 -25.51 8.59 8.53
CA VAL A 664 -25.35 8.38 9.98
C VAL A 664 -24.14 7.50 10.21
N THR A 665 -23.30 7.84 11.18
CA THR A 665 -22.19 6.99 11.61
C THR A 665 -22.41 6.52 13.04
N LYS A 666 -22.04 5.28 13.31
CA LYS A 666 -22.09 4.64 14.63
C LYS A 666 -20.73 4.01 14.95
N ASN A 667 -20.28 4.18 16.19
CA ASN A 667 -18.99 3.64 16.66
C ASN A 667 -18.98 2.12 16.88
N VAL A 668 -20.16 1.52 17.09
CA VAL A 668 -20.34 0.07 17.29
C VAL A 668 -21.29 -0.50 16.25
N ARG A 669 -21.36 -1.82 16.13
CA ARG A 669 -22.30 -2.52 15.23
C ARG A 669 -23.76 -2.09 15.51
N ILE A 670 -24.53 -1.86 14.46
CA ILE A 670 -25.97 -1.56 14.57
C ILE A 670 -26.70 -2.78 15.17
N CYS A 671 -27.78 -2.60 15.94
CA CYS A 671 -28.58 -3.73 16.43
C CYS A 671 -29.69 -4.11 15.42
N ASP A 672 -30.19 -5.35 15.51
CA ASP A 672 -31.23 -5.89 14.60
C ASP A 672 -32.51 -5.05 14.61
N ASP A 673 -32.90 -4.54 15.79
CA ASP A 673 -34.05 -3.66 15.95
C ASP A 673 -33.88 -2.31 15.22
N CYS A 674 -32.72 -1.66 15.39
CA CYS A 674 -32.43 -0.40 14.68
C CYS A 674 -32.30 -0.62 13.17
N HIS A 675 -31.67 -1.72 12.75
CA HIS A 675 -31.57 -2.09 11.34
C HIS A 675 -32.97 -2.25 10.71
N SER A 676 -33.86 -2.99 11.39
CA SER A 676 -35.24 -3.21 10.95
C SER A 676 -36.08 -1.93 10.94
N ALA A 677 -35.93 -1.10 11.97
CA ALA A 677 -36.61 0.19 12.04
C ALA A 677 -36.16 1.11 10.89
N ILE A 678 -34.86 1.32 10.70
CA ILE A 678 -34.31 2.24 9.69
C ILE A 678 -34.67 1.78 8.28
N LYS A 679 -34.69 0.47 8.03
CA LYS A 679 -35.22 -0.10 6.78
C LYS A 679 -36.63 0.40 6.50
N LEU A 680 -37.56 0.28 7.44
CA LEU A 680 -38.94 0.77 7.24
C LEU A 680 -39.04 2.30 7.19
N ILE A 681 -38.15 3.01 7.91
CA ILE A 681 -38.05 4.47 7.84
C ILE A 681 -37.62 4.92 6.43
N SER A 682 -36.70 4.21 5.77
CA SER A 682 -36.28 4.53 4.40
C SER A 682 -37.47 4.49 3.43
N ARG A 683 -38.34 3.48 3.56
CA ARG A 683 -39.57 3.34 2.79
C ARG A 683 -40.59 4.44 3.11
N LEU A 684 -40.78 4.73 4.40
CA LEU A 684 -41.72 5.75 4.87
C LEU A 684 -41.33 7.16 4.39
N SER A 685 -40.03 7.46 4.41
CA SER A 685 -39.50 8.79 4.10
C SER A 685 -39.09 8.96 2.65
N ASN A 686 -39.11 7.89 1.85
CA ASN A 686 -38.63 7.85 0.46
C ASN A 686 -37.20 8.41 0.32
N ARG A 687 -36.29 7.94 1.18
CA ARG A 687 -34.91 8.44 1.28
C ARG A 687 -33.91 7.30 1.33
N LEU A 688 -32.75 7.53 0.70
CA LEU A 688 -31.55 6.76 0.97
C LEU A 688 -31.03 7.12 2.36
N ILE A 689 -30.95 6.13 3.24
CA ILE A 689 -30.32 6.28 4.56
C ILE A 689 -29.09 5.40 4.56
N VAL A 690 -27.90 6.00 4.61
CA VAL A 690 -26.63 5.30 4.71
C VAL A 690 -26.20 5.32 6.17
N VAL A 691 -26.08 4.13 6.77
CA VAL A 691 -25.55 3.96 8.13
C VAL A 691 -24.21 3.27 8.07
N ARG A 692 -23.14 3.95 8.51
CA ARG A 692 -21.83 3.36 8.75
C ARG A 692 -21.78 2.83 10.18
N ASP A 693 -21.58 1.54 10.37
CA ASP A 693 -21.27 0.96 11.68
C ASP A 693 -19.77 0.64 11.81
N SER A 694 -19.37 -0.04 12.89
CA SER A 694 -17.96 -0.41 13.14
C SER A 694 -17.36 -1.33 12.06
N ASN A 695 -18.20 -2.03 11.30
CA ASN A 695 -17.79 -3.12 10.42
C ASN A 695 -18.06 -2.82 8.93
N ARG A 696 -19.12 -2.08 8.60
CA ARG A 696 -19.60 -1.89 7.21
C ARG A 696 -20.54 -0.69 7.06
N PHE A 697 -20.93 -0.43 5.81
CA PHE A 697 -22.03 0.45 5.45
C PHE A 697 -23.29 -0.35 5.14
N HIS A 698 -24.41 0.18 5.60
CA HIS A 698 -25.77 -0.28 5.30
C HIS A 698 -26.47 0.79 4.49
N HIS A 699 -26.91 0.44 3.28
CA HIS A 699 -27.66 1.35 2.40
C HIS A 699 -29.12 0.97 2.46
N PHE A 700 -29.91 1.75 3.20
CA PHE A 700 -31.34 1.54 3.35
C PHE A 700 -32.10 2.37 2.30
N GLN A 701 -32.81 1.70 1.42
CA GLN A 701 -33.62 2.33 0.36
C GLN A 701 -34.87 1.49 0.13
N ASP A 702 -36.04 2.13 0.06
CA ASP A 702 -37.34 1.51 -0.25
C ASP A 702 -37.70 0.27 0.60
N GLY A 703 -37.24 0.25 1.86
CA GLY A 703 -37.52 -0.88 2.75
C GLY A 703 -36.61 -2.08 2.54
N GLN A 704 -35.47 -1.90 1.87
CA GLN A 704 -34.42 -2.90 1.71
C GLN A 704 -33.10 -2.36 2.24
N CYS A 705 -32.16 -3.25 2.54
CA CYS A 705 -30.79 -2.90 2.91
C CYS A 705 -29.81 -3.60 1.95
N SER A 706 -28.72 -2.94 1.57
CA SER A 706 -27.67 -3.54 0.74
C SER A 706 -27.08 -4.83 1.32
N CYS A 707 -27.19 -5.07 2.63
CA CYS A 707 -26.73 -6.31 3.25
C CYS A 707 -27.66 -7.52 3.04
N CYS A 708 -28.84 -7.34 2.45
CA CYS A 708 -29.84 -8.41 2.28
C CYS A 708 -30.20 -9.17 3.58
N ASP A 709 -30.12 -8.49 4.74
CA ASP A 709 -30.27 -9.09 6.07
C ASP A 709 -29.24 -10.18 6.41
N TYR A 710 -28.14 -10.21 5.66
CA TYR A 710 -27.00 -11.10 5.85
C TYR A 710 -25.79 -10.26 6.32
N TRP A 711 -25.74 -9.93 7.61
CA TRP A 711 -24.69 -9.05 8.16
C TRP A 711 -24.07 -9.54 9.46
#